data_AF-A0A954IP82-F1
#
_entry.id   AF-A0A954IP82-F1
#
_cell.length_a   1.000
_cell.length_b   1.000
_cell.length_c   1.000
_cell.angle_alpha   90.00
_cell.angle_beta   90.00
_cell.angle_gamma   90.00
#
_symmetry.space_group_name_H-M   'P 1'
#
loop_
_entity.id
_entity.type
_entity.pdbx_description
1 polymer ?
#
loop_
_entity_poly.entity_id
_entity_poly.type
_entity_poly.pdbx_seq_one_letter_code
_entity_poly.pdbx_strand_id
1 'polypeptide(L)'
;MLSHWLKTLFVHSAIRLNKRSRKKFRRNTQQNVPKIGITELLEDRTLLSTITVDTLMDENDGVGTGGVSLRDAIAAANSAGGDDIVFSVTGTINLTNGELSINKSLTINGQSNNITVDAGGNSRVFFVDGNVDVTLSNLTISGGSASGSGSGSGGGALLSSSSGSLTVQNSTVTGNSASNDGGGLYSSGSGTLNVYESVIRNNNAGTASGNVGGGIGASGGTLNVRASEISGNTAFRTGGIFSYAVTTVSDSIIDSNLTTETAGGGFGGGISSGNNLTLLNSTVSNNRNFGSTGGGGVRVGSGTARIENSTISRNQAKTGGGIVFQSGTLTVVNSTITGNSATDTGGGVQIGMSANATFHNTIIAGNTSAMAASDIDGTVTTANNNLIGDANTAGGITHGMNGNIVGNMGTGTLDVNTVLNTTLANNGGSKKTHALVSGSPAINAGDNTLAVNSMSNALTTDQRGTGFARILGSNVDIGAFEFPQSPLIASGAGPGGGPNVVVRNAETGQVVMNFFAYDSAFTGGVRVAMGDVNNDGIDDIITAPGRGGGPNIRVFDGSNGNQLSGTIGSFLAYDAAFTGGVYVATADFNNDGFDDIITGADTDGGPHVKVFNGNTGAEMASFFAYDFAFTGGVRVAAGDLNGDNTPDIITGAGPGGGPHVRVFDGSSLPQSVMGNAQTNVANLTHPLGNFFPYAAGFEGGVYVSAGLITGDNRVDLVTGAGEGGGPHVRVFDGAASVETEVTSFFPFAGFTGGVRVATGDVNGDNVDEVIVGAGPGGGPNVAIFNGNTGSVLSGANNNFFPFSTEFGGGVFVSGATRSLSGSPLRIDGGSPRPESVNELSYSDLQPIYTAAIDRLGNLGLSTTSLSNLNLEITDLPDDLLGLAWGQTIQIDINAAGYGWFVDSTPNLDEEFDPGTLKGTTADSLGGVDLLTTLLHELSHHLGADHVDDPTHLLAETLAPGQRRLLSPEDLDRLFSEDVLLDSILN
;
A
#
# COMPACT_ATOMS: atom_id res chain seq x y z
N MET A 1 47.11 -24.89 44.63
CA MET A 1 47.94 -26.02 44.12
C MET A 1 47.83 -25.96 42.60
N LEU A 2 48.95 -25.86 41.88
CA LEU A 2 49.57 -26.95 41.10
C LEU A 2 48.59 -27.69 40.14
N SER A 3 48.93 -27.95 38.87
CA SER A 3 50.03 -27.46 38.01
C SER A 3 49.93 -28.10 36.61
N HIS A 4 50.36 -27.38 35.55
CA HIS A 4 51.16 -27.87 34.37
C HIS A 4 50.70 -29.16 33.61
N TRP A 5 50.83 -29.30 32.27
CA TRP A 5 51.63 -28.62 31.23
C TRP A 5 51.24 -29.14 29.81
N LEU A 6 51.95 -28.62 28.79
CA LEU A 6 52.29 -29.20 27.45
C LEU A 6 51.45 -28.74 26.24
N LYS A 7 52.03 -28.39 25.06
CA LYS A 7 53.43 -28.02 24.69
C LYS A 7 53.50 -27.22 23.37
N THR A 8 54.72 -26.85 22.95
CA THR A 8 55.07 -25.88 21.87
C THR A 8 56.14 -26.41 20.87
N LEU A 9 56.65 -25.53 19.97
CA LEU A 9 57.84 -25.59 19.06
C LEU A 9 57.62 -26.05 17.60
N PHE A 10 58.41 -25.62 16.59
CA PHE A 10 59.73 -24.90 16.52
C PHE A 10 59.62 -23.57 15.70
N VAL A 11 60.49 -22.54 15.68
CA VAL A 11 61.87 -22.18 16.18
C VAL A 11 63.02 -22.18 15.15
N HIS A 12 63.69 -21.00 15.02
CA HIS A 12 65.07 -20.61 14.57
C HIS A 12 65.07 -19.40 13.58
N SER A 13 65.98 -18.40 13.55
CA SER A 13 66.96 -17.77 14.48
C SER A 13 67.67 -16.60 13.72
N ALA A 14 68.43 -15.62 14.25
CA ALA A 14 68.50 -14.84 15.51
C ALA A 14 69.56 -13.68 15.35
N ILE A 15 69.87 -12.87 16.40
CA ILE A 15 71.11 -12.03 16.59
C ILE A 15 71.24 -10.74 15.70
N ARG A 16 71.70 -9.53 16.11
CA ARG A 16 72.16 -8.86 17.38
C ARG A 16 72.23 -7.30 17.21
N LEU A 17 72.01 -6.52 18.30
CA LEU A 17 72.64 -5.21 18.74
C LEU A 17 72.84 -4.02 17.73
N ASN A 18 72.80 -2.70 18.05
CA ASN A 18 73.04 -1.97 19.33
C ASN A 18 72.62 -0.46 19.36
N LYS A 19 72.33 0.09 20.56
CA LYS A 19 72.53 1.49 21.07
C LYS A 19 71.77 2.76 20.57
N ARG A 20 71.10 3.40 21.56
CA ARG A 20 70.89 4.87 21.84
C ARG A 20 69.95 5.67 20.89
N SER A 21 69.16 6.67 21.32
CA SER A 21 68.65 7.18 22.63
C SER A 21 67.55 8.26 22.35
N ARG A 22 66.85 8.98 23.27
CA ARG A 22 67.01 9.34 24.70
C ARG A 22 65.65 9.82 25.31
N LYS A 23 65.52 9.87 26.65
CA LYS A 23 64.36 10.38 27.44
C LYS A 23 64.28 11.93 27.52
N LYS A 24 63.08 12.55 27.71
CA LYS A 24 62.61 13.14 29.02
C LYS A 24 61.34 14.07 29.04
N PHE A 25 60.46 13.80 30.03
CA PHE A 25 59.79 14.71 31.00
C PHE A 25 58.53 15.59 30.72
N ARG A 26 57.86 15.92 31.86
CA ARG A 26 56.55 16.58 32.08
C ARG A 26 56.55 18.12 31.92
N ARG A 27 55.32 18.66 31.68
CA ARG A 27 54.75 19.98 32.04
C ARG A 27 55.69 21.06 32.58
N ASN A 28 55.65 22.26 31.98
CA ASN A 28 55.55 23.52 32.75
C ASN A 28 54.92 24.68 31.93
N THR A 29 54.21 25.57 32.64
CA THR A 29 53.92 27.02 32.40
C THR A 29 53.72 27.63 30.99
N GLN A 30 52.72 28.53 30.93
CA GLN A 30 52.40 29.49 29.86
C GLN A 30 53.60 30.23 29.24
N GLN A 31 53.57 30.48 27.92
CA GLN A 31 53.79 31.82 27.34
C GLN A 31 53.35 31.93 25.87
N ASN A 32 53.04 33.18 25.47
CA ASN A 32 52.34 33.63 24.27
C ASN A 32 52.85 33.08 22.92
N VAL A 33 51.90 32.77 22.03
CA VAL A 33 52.02 32.72 20.56
C VAL A 33 50.85 33.56 20.01
N PRO A 34 51.03 34.42 18.97
CA PRO A 34 50.06 35.48 18.68
C PRO A 34 48.74 34.99 18.08
N LYS A 35 47.64 35.71 18.37
CA LYS A 35 46.40 35.63 17.59
C LYS A 35 46.69 36.07 16.15
N ILE A 36 46.82 35.11 15.24
CA ILE A 36 46.42 35.33 13.86
C ILE A 36 44.90 35.32 13.88
N GLY A 37 44.29 36.47 13.61
CA GLY A 37 42.84 36.55 13.46
C GLY A 37 42.46 35.87 12.14
N ILE A 38 41.99 34.63 12.23
CA ILE A 38 41.20 34.04 11.14
C ILE A 38 39.86 34.77 11.19
N THR A 39 39.77 35.89 10.48
CA THR A 39 38.49 36.33 9.95
C THR A 39 38.15 35.32 8.87
N GLU A 40 37.35 34.32 9.24
CA GLU A 40 36.46 33.71 8.26
C GLU A 40 35.67 34.86 7.65
N LEU A 41 35.71 34.97 6.33
CA LEU A 41 34.74 35.78 5.63
C LEU A 41 33.39 35.12 5.94
N LEU A 42 32.51 35.87 6.61
CA LEU A 42 31.08 35.60 6.53
C LEU A 42 30.77 35.62 5.04
N GLU A 43 30.58 34.44 4.45
CA GLU A 43 30.05 34.34 3.10
C GLU A 43 28.73 35.09 3.07
N ASP A 44 28.53 35.88 2.02
CA ASP A 44 27.51 36.92 2.00
C ASP A 44 26.12 36.28 1.94
N ARG A 45 25.56 35.97 3.12
CA ARG A 45 24.19 35.49 3.29
C ARG A 45 23.23 36.64 3.03
N THR A 46 23.17 37.05 1.78
CA THR A 46 22.06 37.83 1.24
C THR A 46 20.78 37.07 1.55
N LEU A 47 19.91 37.68 2.37
CA LEU A 47 18.54 37.23 2.50
C LEU A 47 17.90 37.33 1.11
N LEU A 48 17.30 36.24 0.63
CA LEU A 48 16.53 36.24 -0.61
C LEU A 48 15.52 37.39 -0.54
N SER A 49 15.56 38.34 -1.47
CA SER A 49 14.61 39.45 -1.47
C SER A 49 13.39 39.08 -2.31
N THR A 50 12.19 39.34 -1.78
CA THR A 50 10.96 39.06 -2.51
C THR A 50 10.65 40.21 -3.46
N ILE A 51 10.72 39.95 -4.77
CA ILE A 51 10.41 40.93 -5.80
C ILE A 51 9.00 40.65 -6.32
N THR A 52 8.09 41.63 -6.18
CA THR A 52 6.70 41.50 -6.63
C THR A 52 6.53 42.12 -8.00
N VAL A 53 6.06 41.33 -8.96
CA VAL A 53 5.58 41.79 -10.27
C VAL A 53 4.17 42.37 -10.12
N ASP A 54 3.96 43.60 -10.58
CA ASP A 54 2.69 44.34 -10.46
C ASP A 54 2.17 44.91 -11.80
N THR A 55 2.83 44.59 -12.91
CA THR A 55 2.38 44.89 -14.28
C THR A 55 2.46 43.66 -15.19
N LEU A 56 1.57 43.58 -16.19
CA LEU A 56 1.58 42.54 -17.24
C LEU A 56 2.37 42.97 -18.49
N MET A 57 2.91 44.19 -18.50
CA MET A 57 3.74 44.71 -19.58
C MET A 57 5.08 43.98 -19.64
N ASP A 58 5.66 43.88 -20.83
CA ASP A 58 7.05 43.46 -21.02
C ASP A 58 7.91 44.71 -21.23
N GLU A 59 8.55 45.19 -20.16
CA GLU A 59 9.40 46.39 -20.15
C GLU A 59 10.75 46.13 -19.46
N ASN A 60 11.62 47.13 -19.38
CA ASN A 60 13.00 46.99 -18.87
C ASN A 60 13.58 48.36 -18.50
N ASP A 61 12.84 49.12 -17.69
CA ASP A 61 13.23 50.43 -17.18
C ASP A 61 13.67 50.39 -15.70
N GLY A 62 13.33 49.31 -14.99
CA GLY A 62 13.84 48.95 -13.67
C GLY A 62 12.80 49.01 -12.56
N VAL A 63 13.08 48.32 -11.45
CA VAL A 63 12.17 48.09 -10.30
C VAL A 63 11.80 49.34 -9.46
N GLY A 64 11.87 50.54 -10.04
CA GLY A 64 11.64 51.81 -9.33
C GLY A 64 11.05 52.94 -10.15
N THR A 65 10.63 52.71 -11.40
CA THR A 65 10.23 53.79 -12.34
C THR A 65 8.73 53.83 -12.69
N GLY A 66 7.96 52.78 -12.48
CA GLY A 66 6.48 52.86 -12.51
C GLY A 66 5.78 51.58 -12.92
N GLY A 67 5.73 50.62 -12.00
CA GLY A 67 5.47 49.22 -12.30
C GLY A 67 6.76 48.41 -12.18
N VAL A 68 6.61 47.10 -12.00
CA VAL A 68 7.68 46.10 -11.97
C VAL A 68 7.24 44.94 -12.85
N SER A 69 7.82 44.81 -14.06
CA SER A 69 7.53 43.65 -14.91
C SER A 69 8.30 42.42 -14.44
N LEU A 70 7.92 41.25 -14.97
CA LEU A 70 8.70 40.02 -14.79
C LEU A 70 10.14 40.16 -15.32
N ARG A 71 10.37 40.98 -16.35
CA ARG A 71 11.72 41.22 -16.88
C ARG A 71 12.53 42.13 -15.97
N ASP A 72 11.93 43.18 -15.39
CA ASP A 72 12.60 44.02 -14.39
C ASP A 72 12.96 43.23 -13.14
N ALA A 73 12.05 42.35 -12.69
CA ALA A 73 12.29 41.48 -11.54
C ALA A 73 13.44 40.49 -11.80
N ILE A 74 13.48 39.84 -12.97
CA ILE A 74 14.59 38.96 -13.36
C ILE A 74 15.91 39.75 -13.55
N ALA A 75 15.86 40.97 -14.10
CA ALA A 75 17.04 41.82 -14.26
C ALA A 75 17.62 42.26 -12.90
N ALA A 76 16.76 42.56 -11.92
CA ALA A 76 17.16 42.82 -10.54
C ALA A 76 17.74 41.55 -9.89
N ALA A 77 17.07 40.40 -10.02
CA ALA A 77 17.52 39.12 -9.44
C ALA A 77 18.88 38.65 -10.00
N ASN A 78 19.12 38.85 -11.30
CA ASN A 78 20.43 38.61 -11.92
C ASN A 78 21.54 39.55 -11.37
N SER A 79 21.15 40.73 -10.87
CA SER A 79 22.07 41.78 -10.40
C SER A 79 22.37 41.69 -8.89
N ALA A 80 21.39 41.34 -8.07
CA ALA A 80 21.54 41.13 -6.62
C ALA A 80 22.02 39.70 -6.33
N GLY A 81 21.30 38.70 -6.82
CA GLY A 81 21.67 37.28 -6.77
C GLY A 81 21.00 36.52 -5.62
N GLY A 82 20.06 35.65 -5.96
CA GLY A 82 19.24 34.91 -4.99
C GLY A 82 18.04 35.73 -4.56
N ASP A 83 16.92 35.59 -5.27
CA ASP A 83 15.67 36.33 -5.01
C ASP A 83 14.44 35.46 -5.33
N ASP A 84 13.31 35.79 -4.71
CA ASP A 84 12.01 35.15 -4.94
C ASP A 84 11.08 36.10 -5.71
N ILE A 85 10.70 35.72 -6.94
CA ILE A 85 9.80 36.51 -7.78
C ILE A 85 8.36 36.00 -7.64
N VAL A 86 7.47 36.89 -7.19
CA VAL A 86 6.03 36.64 -6.98
C VAL A 86 5.18 37.65 -7.75
N PHE A 87 3.86 37.46 -7.79
CA PHE A 87 2.96 38.30 -8.60
C PHE A 87 1.81 38.87 -7.77
N SER A 88 1.44 40.12 -8.06
CA SER A 88 0.24 40.79 -7.56
C SER A 88 -0.81 41.06 -8.65
N VAL A 89 -0.47 40.74 -9.90
CA VAL A 89 -1.33 40.79 -11.09
C VAL A 89 -1.75 39.38 -11.53
N THR A 90 -2.80 39.29 -12.34
CA THR A 90 -3.28 38.04 -12.95
C THR A 90 -3.48 38.24 -14.46
N GLY A 91 -3.09 37.26 -15.28
CA GLY A 91 -3.26 37.30 -16.74
C GLY A 91 -2.00 36.93 -17.53
N THR A 92 -1.95 37.40 -18.79
CA THR A 92 -0.89 37.06 -19.76
C THR A 92 0.13 38.18 -19.92
N ILE A 93 1.37 37.89 -19.56
CA ILE A 93 2.56 38.68 -19.92
C ILE A 93 2.94 38.27 -21.34
N ASN A 94 2.86 39.21 -22.28
CA ASN A 94 3.18 38.98 -23.69
C ASN A 94 4.59 39.53 -23.97
N LEU A 95 5.56 38.67 -24.25
CA LEU A 95 6.95 39.09 -24.45
C LEU A 95 7.12 39.77 -25.82
N THR A 96 7.50 41.04 -25.81
CA THR A 96 7.83 41.86 -26.98
C THR A 96 9.33 42.10 -27.13
N ASN A 97 10.10 41.95 -26.04
CA ASN A 97 11.51 42.30 -25.95
C ASN A 97 12.45 41.07 -26.03
N GLY A 98 11.92 39.91 -26.43
CA GLY A 98 12.64 38.64 -26.55
C GLY A 98 12.58 37.78 -25.29
N GLU A 99 13.48 36.80 -25.19
CA GLU A 99 13.51 35.84 -24.09
C GLU A 99 13.90 36.45 -22.73
N LEU A 100 13.52 35.78 -21.65
CA LEU A 100 13.88 36.12 -20.27
C LEU A 100 15.13 35.32 -19.85
N SER A 101 16.28 35.99 -19.79
CA SER A 101 17.56 35.37 -19.42
C SER A 101 17.77 35.36 -17.90
N ILE A 102 18.11 34.19 -17.35
CA ILE A 102 18.37 33.97 -15.92
C ILE A 102 19.81 33.46 -15.77
N ASN A 103 20.62 34.14 -14.95
CA ASN A 103 22.04 33.78 -14.68
C ASN A 103 22.40 33.82 -13.18
N LYS A 104 21.39 33.82 -12.32
CA LYS A 104 21.46 33.62 -10.87
C LYS A 104 20.43 32.60 -10.43
N SER A 105 20.67 31.94 -9.30
CA SER A 105 19.64 31.12 -8.64
C SER A 105 18.48 32.02 -8.21
N LEU A 106 17.24 31.61 -8.47
CA LEU A 106 16.02 32.36 -8.12
C LEU A 106 14.77 31.47 -8.19
N THR A 107 13.70 31.93 -7.55
CA THR A 107 12.35 31.35 -7.68
C THR A 107 11.48 32.27 -8.54
N ILE A 108 10.60 31.72 -9.38
CA ILE A 108 9.48 32.43 -9.99
C ILE A 108 8.21 31.65 -9.69
N ASN A 109 7.36 32.20 -8.82
CA ASN A 109 6.15 31.54 -8.33
C ASN A 109 4.90 32.33 -8.71
N GLY A 110 4.11 31.83 -9.64
CA GLY A 110 2.82 32.41 -10.06
C GLY A 110 1.75 32.42 -8.96
N GLN A 111 1.92 31.61 -7.91
CA GLN A 111 0.94 31.40 -6.83
C GLN A 111 -0.45 31.08 -7.40
N SER A 112 -1.53 31.55 -6.77
CA SER A 112 -2.90 31.43 -7.30
C SER A 112 -3.25 32.42 -8.41
N ASN A 113 -2.29 33.22 -8.90
CA ASN A 113 -2.57 34.36 -9.79
C ASN A 113 -2.79 33.98 -11.27
N ASN A 114 -2.72 32.69 -11.65
CA ASN A 114 -2.96 32.22 -13.02
C ASN A 114 -2.11 33.00 -14.07
N ILE A 115 -0.80 33.06 -13.85
CA ILE A 115 0.13 33.77 -14.74
C ILE A 115 0.38 32.95 -16.00
N THR A 116 0.24 33.58 -17.16
CA THR A 116 0.75 33.08 -18.44
C THR A 116 1.91 33.96 -18.91
N VAL A 117 3.03 33.35 -19.30
CA VAL A 117 4.14 34.04 -19.96
C VAL A 117 4.21 33.51 -21.40
N ASP A 118 3.86 34.37 -22.37
CA ASP A 118 3.69 34.01 -23.77
C ASP A 118 4.64 34.79 -24.69
N ALA A 119 5.42 34.10 -25.52
CA ALA A 119 6.35 34.74 -26.46
C ALA A 119 5.76 35.01 -27.86
N GLY A 120 4.50 34.63 -28.12
CA GLY A 120 3.77 34.94 -29.36
C GLY A 120 4.38 34.41 -30.66
N GLY A 121 5.29 33.42 -30.57
CA GLY A 121 6.07 32.87 -31.67
C GLY A 121 7.39 33.62 -31.98
N ASN A 122 7.72 34.68 -31.21
CA ASN A 122 8.79 35.63 -31.55
C ASN A 122 10.17 35.29 -30.96
N SER A 123 10.21 34.56 -29.84
CA SER A 123 11.43 34.13 -29.15
C SER A 123 11.16 32.89 -28.31
N ARG A 124 12.19 32.33 -27.66
CA ARG A 124 11.99 31.49 -26.47
C ARG A 124 11.36 32.31 -25.34
N VAL A 125 10.77 31.63 -24.35
CA VAL A 125 10.24 32.33 -23.17
C VAL A 125 11.35 32.54 -22.14
N PHE A 126 12.06 31.47 -21.77
CA PHE A 126 13.13 31.51 -20.76
C PHE A 126 14.47 30.93 -21.28
N PHE A 127 15.59 31.48 -20.80
CA PHE A 127 16.92 30.92 -21.00
C PHE A 127 17.72 30.97 -19.69
N VAL A 128 18.12 29.80 -19.16
CA VAL A 128 18.85 29.66 -17.90
C VAL A 128 20.31 29.27 -18.17
N ASP A 129 21.27 30.05 -17.66
CA ASP A 129 22.70 29.85 -17.90
C ASP A 129 23.57 30.00 -16.64
N GLY A 130 24.81 29.51 -16.69
CA GLY A 130 25.73 29.46 -15.54
C GLY A 130 25.48 28.27 -14.61
N ASN A 131 26.05 28.28 -13.40
CA ASN A 131 25.81 27.24 -12.39
C ASN A 131 24.82 27.77 -11.34
N VAL A 132 23.52 27.54 -11.57
CA VAL A 132 22.42 28.19 -10.86
C VAL A 132 21.27 27.24 -10.61
N ASP A 133 20.52 27.48 -9.54
CA ASP A 133 19.36 26.71 -9.14
C ASP A 133 18.10 27.54 -9.33
N VAL A 134 17.24 27.14 -10.26
CA VAL A 134 16.06 27.91 -10.69
C VAL A 134 14.80 27.08 -10.49
N THR A 135 13.80 27.66 -9.82
CA THR A 135 12.47 27.03 -9.65
C THR A 135 11.41 27.88 -10.32
N LEU A 136 10.66 27.28 -11.24
CA LEU A 136 9.50 27.89 -11.91
C LEU A 136 8.25 27.14 -11.43
N SER A 137 7.34 27.82 -10.74
CA SER A 137 6.14 27.22 -10.18
C SER A 137 4.85 27.98 -10.45
N ASN A 138 3.74 27.26 -10.64
CA ASN A 138 2.40 27.82 -10.87
C ASN A 138 2.29 28.74 -12.11
N LEU A 139 3.02 28.42 -13.19
CA LEU A 139 3.04 29.20 -14.43
C LEU A 139 2.41 28.45 -15.61
N THR A 140 1.81 29.18 -16.54
CA THR A 140 1.64 28.72 -17.94
C THR A 140 2.73 29.36 -18.81
N ILE A 141 3.44 28.55 -19.58
CA ILE A 141 4.56 28.97 -20.45
C ILE A 141 4.23 28.56 -21.89
N SER A 142 4.03 29.56 -22.76
CA SER A 142 3.44 29.35 -24.09
C SER A 142 4.06 30.22 -25.19
N GLY A 143 3.73 29.89 -26.45
CA GLY A 143 4.14 30.67 -27.63
C GLY A 143 5.65 30.72 -27.89
N GLY A 144 6.45 29.93 -27.17
CA GLY A 144 7.90 29.87 -27.32
C GLY A 144 8.36 29.38 -28.70
N SER A 145 9.47 29.93 -29.18
CA SER A 145 10.00 29.74 -30.53
C SER A 145 11.53 29.80 -30.56
N ALA A 146 12.17 28.63 -30.54
CA ALA A 146 13.62 28.49 -30.68
C ALA A 146 14.00 28.24 -32.15
N SER A 147 14.14 29.30 -32.95
CA SER A 147 14.49 29.21 -34.37
C SER A 147 16.02 29.28 -34.62
N GLY A 148 16.59 28.28 -35.29
CA GLY A 148 17.97 28.35 -35.78
C GLY A 148 18.59 27.00 -36.17
N SER A 149 19.92 26.97 -36.29
CA SER A 149 20.70 25.75 -36.54
C SER A 149 21.92 25.69 -35.63
N GLY A 150 21.73 25.21 -34.40
CA GLY A 150 22.79 25.04 -33.40
C GLY A 150 22.26 24.49 -32.07
N SER A 151 23.15 24.24 -31.12
CA SER A 151 22.79 23.72 -29.78
C SER A 151 21.86 24.66 -29.00
N GLY A 152 21.98 25.97 -29.21
CA GLY A 152 21.07 26.98 -28.64
C GLY A 152 19.69 27.07 -29.31
N SER A 153 19.38 26.25 -30.31
CA SER A 153 18.08 26.24 -31.02
C SER A 153 17.11 25.16 -30.54
N GLY A 154 17.37 24.60 -29.36
CA GLY A 154 16.41 23.80 -28.60
C GLY A 154 15.76 24.59 -27.46
N GLY A 155 14.75 24.01 -26.82
CA GLY A 155 14.07 24.60 -25.67
C GLY A 155 13.12 25.72 -26.08
N GLY A 156 12.04 25.39 -26.79
CA GLY A 156 11.11 26.37 -27.34
C GLY A 156 10.47 27.24 -26.25
N ALA A 157 9.97 26.62 -25.18
CA ALA A 157 9.54 27.33 -23.98
C ALA A 157 10.76 27.80 -23.19
N LEU A 158 11.66 26.86 -22.91
CA LEU A 158 12.82 27.05 -22.05
C LEU A 158 14.02 26.22 -22.51
N LEU A 159 15.18 26.87 -22.60
CA LEU A 159 16.49 26.20 -22.59
C LEU A 159 17.20 26.41 -21.24
N SER A 160 17.77 25.35 -20.67
CA SER A 160 18.82 25.43 -19.66
C SER A 160 20.15 24.95 -20.21
N SER A 161 21.18 25.81 -20.17
CA SER A 161 22.59 25.43 -20.30
C SER A 161 23.26 25.15 -18.94
N SER A 162 22.48 25.15 -17.85
CA SER A 162 23.04 25.12 -16.49
C SER A 162 23.62 23.77 -16.07
N SER A 163 24.63 23.84 -15.20
CA SER A 163 25.13 22.71 -14.41
C SER A 163 24.46 22.55 -13.04
N GLY A 164 23.59 23.50 -12.64
CA GLY A 164 22.78 23.41 -11.42
C GLY A 164 21.43 22.71 -11.64
N SER A 165 20.46 22.99 -10.78
CA SER A 165 19.10 22.43 -10.83
C SER A 165 18.12 23.36 -11.53
N LEU A 166 17.29 22.83 -12.43
CA LEU A 166 16.08 23.50 -12.90
C LEU A 166 14.87 22.67 -12.48
N THR A 167 13.96 23.28 -11.72
CA THR A 167 12.68 22.69 -11.34
C THR A 167 11.53 23.42 -12.02
N VAL A 168 10.70 22.67 -12.75
CA VAL A 168 9.40 23.13 -13.25
C VAL A 168 8.33 22.37 -12.46
N GLN A 169 7.54 23.09 -11.64
CA GLN A 169 6.57 22.49 -10.72
C GLN A 169 5.17 23.09 -10.87
N ASN A 170 4.11 22.29 -10.74
CA ASN A 170 2.71 22.75 -10.81
C ASN A 170 2.42 23.69 -12.01
N SER A 171 3.04 23.42 -13.16
CA SER A 171 3.10 24.36 -14.30
C SER A 171 2.69 23.72 -15.62
N THR A 172 2.14 24.54 -16.53
CA THR A 172 1.80 24.13 -17.90
C THR A 172 2.85 24.65 -18.88
N VAL A 173 3.40 23.78 -19.73
CA VAL A 173 4.26 24.15 -20.86
C VAL A 173 3.56 23.73 -22.15
N THR A 174 3.02 24.68 -22.93
CA THR A 174 2.11 24.34 -24.03
C THR A 174 2.24 25.22 -25.27
N GLY A 175 2.14 24.59 -26.46
CA GLY A 175 2.14 25.30 -27.74
C GLY A 175 3.50 25.93 -28.13
N ASN A 176 4.58 25.48 -27.51
CA ASN A 176 5.93 25.97 -27.77
C ASN A 176 6.60 25.18 -28.90
N SER A 177 7.61 25.78 -29.53
CA SER A 177 8.28 25.22 -30.70
C SER A 177 9.80 25.41 -30.72
N ALA A 178 10.52 24.42 -31.22
CA ALA A 178 11.96 24.48 -31.45
C ALA A 178 12.35 23.90 -32.83
N SER A 179 13.44 24.39 -33.42
CA SER A 179 14.02 23.78 -34.63
C SER A 179 14.95 22.60 -34.29
N ASN A 180 15.43 22.50 -33.06
CA ASN A 180 16.23 21.39 -32.57
C ASN A 180 15.55 20.69 -31.37
N ASP A 181 16.30 20.29 -30.34
CA ASP A 181 15.84 19.40 -29.27
C ASP A 181 14.92 20.11 -28.24
N GLY A 182 13.88 19.44 -27.73
CA GLY A 182 13.01 19.94 -26.67
C GLY A 182 12.09 21.09 -27.13
N GLY A 183 10.96 20.75 -27.77
CA GLY A 183 9.98 21.73 -28.24
C GLY A 183 9.36 22.54 -27.11
N GLY A 184 9.10 21.90 -25.96
CA GLY A 184 8.79 22.56 -24.70
C GLY A 184 10.09 22.90 -23.94
N LEU A 185 10.62 21.91 -23.23
CA LEU A 185 11.79 22.05 -22.35
C LEU A 185 13.02 21.39 -22.96
N TYR A 186 14.18 22.05 -22.88
CA TYR A 186 15.48 21.43 -23.19
C TYR A 186 16.51 21.71 -22.09
N SER A 187 17.15 20.65 -21.59
CA SER A 187 18.39 20.75 -20.82
C SER A 187 19.58 20.34 -21.69
N SER A 188 20.45 21.30 -21.98
CA SER A 188 21.70 21.08 -22.72
C SER A 188 22.93 20.94 -21.81
N GLY A 189 22.78 21.22 -20.52
CA GLY A 189 23.85 21.18 -19.52
C GLY A 189 24.10 19.78 -18.94
N SER A 190 24.91 19.73 -17.89
CA SER A 190 25.14 18.52 -17.07
C SER A 190 24.37 18.53 -15.75
N GLY A 191 23.48 19.51 -15.55
CA GLY A 191 22.69 19.71 -14.35
C GLY A 191 21.51 18.74 -14.20
N THR A 192 20.59 19.09 -13.31
CA THR A 192 19.36 18.31 -13.08
C THR A 192 18.15 19.06 -13.62
N LEU A 193 17.31 18.39 -14.41
CA LEU A 193 15.98 18.88 -14.79
C LEU A 193 14.91 18.09 -14.03
N ASN A 194 14.15 18.79 -13.18
CA ASN A 194 13.00 18.26 -12.47
C ASN A 194 11.71 18.79 -13.11
N VAL A 195 10.75 17.90 -13.37
CA VAL A 195 9.40 18.24 -13.86
C VAL A 195 8.40 17.54 -12.94
N TYR A 196 7.76 18.31 -12.07
CA TYR A 196 6.92 17.81 -10.97
C TYR A 196 5.50 18.38 -11.04
N GLU A 197 4.47 17.55 -10.84
CA GLU A 197 3.06 17.97 -10.87
C GLU A 197 2.67 18.84 -12.11
N SER A 198 3.33 18.63 -13.26
CA SER A 198 3.32 19.58 -14.39
C SER A 198 2.81 18.96 -15.68
N VAL A 199 2.34 19.82 -16.60
CA VAL A 199 1.71 19.39 -17.86
C VAL A 199 2.47 19.97 -19.07
N ILE A 200 3.24 19.11 -19.74
CA ILE A 200 4.04 19.44 -20.93
C ILE A 200 3.28 18.93 -22.17
N ARG A 201 2.50 19.79 -22.84
CA ARG A 201 1.59 19.33 -23.91
C ARG A 201 1.57 20.15 -25.20
N ASN A 202 1.30 19.50 -26.32
CA ASN A 202 1.19 20.13 -27.65
C ASN A 202 2.42 20.98 -28.05
N ASN A 203 3.62 20.62 -27.61
CA ASN A 203 4.87 21.27 -28.03
C ASN A 203 5.46 20.56 -29.26
N ASN A 204 6.17 21.29 -30.12
CA ASN A 204 6.63 20.79 -31.42
C ASN A 204 8.12 21.04 -31.67
N ALA A 205 8.86 20.01 -32.10
CA ALA A 205 10.32 20.10 -32.26
C ALA A 205 10.80 19.54 -33.61
N GLY A 206 11.30 20.41 -34.51
CA GLY A 206 11.26 20.14 -35.95
C GLY A 206 12.47 20.59 -36.79
N THR A 207 13.51 19.75 -36.84
CA THR A 207 14.33 19.55 -38.05
C THR A 207 14.79 18.09 -38.16
N ALA A 208 15.16 17.65 -39.37
CA ALA A 208 15.69 16.30 -39.61
C ALA A 208 17.09 16.04 -38.99
N SER A 209 17.77 17.12 -38.58
CA SER A 209 19.16 17.15 -38.13
C SER A 209 19.38 16.98 -36.62
N GLY A 210 18.33 17.07 -35.80
CA GLY A 210 18.42 16.97 -34.34
C GLY A 210 18.23 15.56 -33.77
N ASN A 211 18.47 15.42 -32.46
CA ASN A 211 18.25 14.20 -31.66
C ASN A 211 16.98 14.39 -30.82
N VAL A 212 15.87 14.67 -31.51
CA VAL A 212 14.82 15.52 -30.94
C VAL A 212 13.80 14.78 -30.06
N GLY A 213 13.52 15.35 -28.88
CA GLY A 213 12.30 15.15 -28.09
C GLY A 213 11.32 16.32 -28.24
N GLY A 214 10.02 16.06 -28.42
CA GLY A 214 9.00 17.10 -28.68
C GLY A 214 8.55 17.85 -27.44
N GLY A 215 8.26 17.13 -26.35
CA GLY A 215 7.92 17.74 -25.05
C GLY A 215 9.18 18.14 -24.28
N ILE A 216 10.05 17.15 -24.01
CA ILE A 216 11.26 17.30 -23.20
C ILE A 216 12.47 16.74 -23.96
N GLY A 217 13.57 17.49 -23.97
CA GLY A 217 14.91 17.01 -24.33
C GLY A 217 15.89 17.13 -23.15
N ALA A 218 16.77 16.15 -22.97
CA ALA A 218 17.91 16.24 -22.04
C ALA A 218 19.17 15.61 -22.67
N SER A 219 20.25 16.38 -22.86
CA SER A 219 21.48 15.87 -23.48
C SER A 219 22.48 15.23 -22.52
N GLY A 220 22.25 15.32 -21.20
CA GLY A 220 23.10 14.79 -20.15
C GLY A 220 22.59 15.17 -18.76
N GLY A 221 23.36 14.85 -17.72
CA GLY A 221 22.96 15.09 -16.33
C GLY A 221 21.87 14.13 -15.86
N THR A 222 20.86 14.67 -15.16
CA THR A 222 19.72 13.92 -14.60
C THR A 222 18.39 14.53 -15.06
N LEU A 223 17.41 13.68 -15.39
CA LEU A 223 16.04 14.08 -15.69
C LEU A 223 15.07 13.33 -14.76
N ASN A 224 14.40 14.07 -13.88
CA ASN A 224 13.35 13.56 -13.00
C ASN A 224 11.98 14.07 -13.46
N VAL A 225 11.04 13.15 -13.69
CA VAL A 225 9.65 13.46 -14.03
C VAL A 225 8.76 12.75 -13.02
N ARG A 226 7.99 13.50 -12.21
CA ARG A 226 7.11 12.94 -11.17
C ARG A 226 5.71 13.53 -11.25
N ALA A 227 4.69 12.70 -11.09
CA ALA A 227 3.28 13.11 -11.03
C ALA A 227 2.83 14.04 -12.19
N SER A 228 3.40 13.86 -13.39
CA SER A 228 3.32 14.83 -14.50
C SER A 228 2.69 14.23 -15.76
N GLU A 229 2.12 15.07 -16.61
CA GLU A 229 1.54 14.69 -17.90
C GLU A 229 2.39 15.22 -19.06
N ILE A 230 2.87 14.33 -19.93
CA ILE A 230 3.59 14.68 -21.16
C ILE A 230 2.73 14.18 -22.33
N SER A 231 1.95 15.06 -22.96
CA SER A 231 0.91 14.65 -23.91
C SER A 231 0.83 15.41 -25.24
N GLY A 232 0.51 14.68 -26.31
CA GLY A 232 0.30 15.27 -27.65
C GLY A 232 1.50 16.01 -28.25
N ASN A 233 2.70 15.87 -27.68
CA ASN A 233 3.90 16.52 -28.18
C ASN A 233 4.38 15.82 -29.46
N THR A 234 4.96 16.61 -30.36
CA THR A 234 5.32 16.17 -31.71
C THR A 234 6.77 16.49 -32.03
N ALA A 235 7.50 15.56 -32.64
CA ALA A 235 8.85 15.84 -33.11
C ALA A 235 9.29 15.01 -34.31
N PHE A 236 10.44 15.34 -34.88
CA PHE A 236 11.04 14.51 -35.93
C PHE A 236 11.38 13.09 -35.44
N ARG A 237 12.07 12.93 -34.30
CA ARG A 237 12.55 11.59 -33.83
C ARG A 237 11.84 11.01 -32.62
N THR A 238 11.42 11.83 -31.66
CA THR A 238 10.83 11.36 -30.40
C THR A 238 9.71 12.27 -29.93
N GLY A 239 8.47 11.77 -29.83
CA GLY A 239 7.32 12.64 -29.56
C GLY A 239 7.37 13.29 -28.18
N GLY A 240 7.41 12.49 -27.12
CA GLY A 240 7.34 12.96 -25.72
C GLY A 240 8.70 13.38 -25.17
N ILE A 241 9.43 12.41 -24.60
CA ILE A 241 10.66 12.61 -23.84
C ILE A 241 11.84 11.98 -24.60
N PHE A 242 12.87 12.76 -24.91
CA PHE A 242 14.17 12.27 -25.37
C PHE A 242 15.26 12.57 -24.36
N SER A 243 16.07 11.57 -24.00
CA SER A 243 17.08 11.72 -22.95
C SER A 243 18.38 10.95 -23.22
N TYR A 244 19.51 11.60 -22.97
CA TYR A 244 20.80 10.98 -22.66
C TYR A 244 21.19 11.14 -21.17
N ALA A 245 20.34 11.81 -20.38
CA ALA A 245 20.47 11.91 -18.93
C ALA A 245 20.13 10.58 -18.25
N VAL A 246 20.58 10.39 -17.00
CA VAL A 246 19.97 9.37 -16.13
C VAL A 246 18.52 9.81 -15.89
N THR A 247 17.56 8.96 -16.25
CA THR A 247 16.15 9.37 -16.37
C THR A 247 15.25 8.57 -15.43
N THR A 248 14.52 9.27 -14.57
CA THR A 248 13.50 8.70 -13.70
C THR A 248 12.14 9.28 -14.06
N VAL A 249 11.16 8.42 -14.29
CA VAL A 249 9.77 8.79 -14.55
C VAL A 249 8.88 8.04 -13.58
N SER A 250 8.26 8.74 -12.62
CA SER A 250 7.36 8.14 -11.63
C SER A 250 5.98 8.79 -11.62
N ASP A 251 4.94 8.00 -11.33
CA ASP A 251 3.55 8.46 -11.12
C ASP A 251 2.95 9.28 -12.28
N SER A 252 3.50 9.13 -13.49
CA SER A 252 3.32 10.07 -14.60
C SER A 252 2.59 9.45 -15.80
N ILE A 253 2.03 10.32 -16.64
CA ILE A 253 1.26 9.95 -17.84
C ILE A 253 1.99 10.48 -19.07
N ILE A 254 2.32 9.59 -20.01
CA ILE A 254 3.00 9.91 -21.26
C ILE A 254 2.09 9.44 -22.40
N ASP A 255 1.25 10.34 -22.92
CA ASP A 255 0.13 9.97 -23.78
C ASP A 255 0.09 10.65 -25.16
N SER A 256 -0.27 9.89 -26.21
CA SER A 256 -0.58 10.40 -27.55
C SER A 256 0.54 11.20 -28.24
N ASN A 257 1.79 11.10 -27.77
CA ASN A 257 2.93 11.79 -28.39
C ASN A 257 3.35 11.12 -29.71
N LEU A 258 3.91 11.91 -30.62
CA LEU A 258 4.03 11.54 -32.04
C LEU A 258 5.42 11.84 -32.64
N THR A 259 5.98 10.87 -33.38
CA THR A 259 7.07 11.15 -34.32
C THR A 259 6.54 11.46 -35.73
N THR A 260 7.18 12.39 -36.44
CA THR A 260 6.79 12.77 -37.81
C THR A 260 7.68 12.16 -38.89
N GLU A 261 8.83 11.58 -38.54
CA GLU A 261 9.75 11.03 -39.53
C GLU A 261 9.33 9.64 -40.01
N THR A 262 9.37 9.44 -41.33
CA THR A 262 8.89 8.22 -41.99
C THR A 262 9.98 7.44 -42.74
N ALA A 263 11.17 8.00 -42.96
CA ALA A 263 12.22 7.38 -43.76
C ALA A 263 13.40 6.82 -42.94
N GLY A 264 13.90 7.56 -41.94
CA GLY A 264 15.14 7.23 -41.23
C GLY A 264 15.08 7.40 -39.71
N GLY A 265 14.99 6.28 -38.99
CA GLY A 265 15.58 6.20 -37.64
C GLY A 265 14.89 6.98 -36.52
N GLY A 266 13.57 7.22 -36.61
CA GLY A 266 12.78 7.72 -35.48
C GLY A 266 12.86 6.75 -34.29
N PHE A 267 13.05 7.30 -33.08
CA PHE A 267 13.52 6.54 -31.92
C PHE A 267 12.39 6.05 -31.00
N GLY A 268 11.40 6.89 -30.67
CA GLY A 268 10.32 6.51 -29.74
C GLY A 268 9.09 7.42 -29.86
N GLY A 269 7.87 6.90 -29.78
CA GLY A 269 6.69 7.76 -29.69
C GLY A 269 6.64 8.52 -28.37
N GLY A 270 6.62 7.78 -27.26
CA GLY A 270 6.53 8.33 -25.89
C GLY A 270 7.89 8.73 -25.33
N ILE A 271 8.73 7.74 -25.02
CA ILE A 271 10.04 7.91 -24.36
C ILE A 271 11.14 7.29 -25.24
N SER A 272 12.27 7.98 -25.42
CA SER A 272 13.51 7.37 -25.91
C SER A 272 14.69 7.77 -25.02
N SER A 273 15.26 6.79 -24.31
CA SER A 273 16.51 6.95 -23.58
C SER A 273 17.71 6.38 -24.35
N GLY A 274 18.84 7.08 -24.30
CA GLY A 274 20.16 6.57 -24.67
C GLY A 274 21.01 6.09 -23.48
N ASN A 275 20.47 6.21 -22.26
CA ASN A 275 21.14 5.95 -20.98
C ASN A 275 20.17 5.23 -20.02
N ASN A 276 20.51 5.12 -18.74
CA ASN A 276 19.64 4.47 -17.75
C ASN A 276 18.25 5.13 -17.66
N LEU A 277 17.21 4.28 -17.55
CA LEU A 277 15.81 4.67 -17.43
C LEU A 277 15.12 3.86 -16.32
N THR A 278 14.51 4.55 -15.36
CA THR A 278 13.53 3.99 -14.41
C THR A 278 12.15 4.52 -14.74
N LEU A 279 11.15 3.64 -14.84
CA LEU A 279 9.74 3.97 -15.07
C LEU A 279 8.88 3.26 -13.99
N LEU A 280 8.23 4.02 -13.12
CA LEU A 280 7.53 3.53 -11.92
C LEU A 280 6.11 4.10 -11.83
N ASN A 281 5.12 3.31 -11.40
CA ASN A 281 3.74 3.75 -11.13
C ASN A 281 3.08 4.56 -12.28
N SER A 282 3.48 4.31 -13.54
CA SER A 282 3.26 5.24 -14.66
C SER A 282 2.45 4.63 -15.81
N THR A 283 1.84 5.49 -16.63
CA THR A 283 1.10 5.10 -17.84
C THR A 283 1.77 5.65 -19.10
N VAL A 284 2.22 4.79 -20.01
CA VAL A 284 2.73 5.17 -21.33
C VAL A 284 1.75 4.68 -22.39
N SER A 285 0.97 5.57 -23.00
CA SER A 285 -0.17 5.17 -23.84
C SER A 285 -0.39 5.94 -25.13
N ASN A 286 -0.97 5.28 -26.14
CA ASN A 286 -1.38 5.86 -27.43
C ASN A 286 -0.25 6.56 -28.24
N ASN A 287 1.01 6.44 -27.81
CA ASN A 287 2.14 7.10 -28.46
C ASN A 287 2.50 6.40 -29.77
N ARG A 288 2.97 7.16 -30.76
CA ARG A 288 3.13 6.67 -32.15
C ARG A 288 4.47 7.05 -32.75
N ASN A 289 5.16 6.06 -33.31
CA ASN A 289 6.39 6.24 -34.08
C ASN A 289 6.23 5.73 -35.52
N PHE A 290 6.32 6.62 -36.50
CA PHE A 290 6.36 6.24 -37.92
C PHE A 290 7.79 5.93 -38.42
N GLY A 291 8.80 6.12 -37.55
CA GLY A 291 10.20 5.89 -37.83
C GLY A 291 10.56 4.40 -37.99
N SER A 292 11.60 4.15 -38.78
CA SER A 292 11.90 2.81 -39.29
C SER A 292 12.60 1.84 -38.32
N THR A 293 12.98 2.26 -37.11
CA THR A 293 13.86 1.48 -36.20
C THR A 293 13.65 1.77 -34.69
N GLY A 294 12.44 2.12 -34.24
CA GLY A 294 12.22 2.54 -32.85
C GLY A 294 10.80 2.31 -32.34
N GLY A 295 10.64 2.27 -31.02
CA GLY A 295 9.42 1.82 -30.37
C GLY A 295 8.27 2.82 -30.36
N GLY A 296 7.08 2.36 -29.99
CA GLY A 296 5.90 3.22 -29.88
C GLY A 296 5.84 3.89 -28.52
N GLY A 297 5.82 3.08 -27.45
CA GLY A 297 5.82 3.57 -26.08
C GLY A 297 7.22 4.01 -25.63
N VAL A 298 8.11 3.04 -25.44
CA VAL A 298 9.45 3.24 -24.85
C VAL A 298 10.53 2.66 -25.77
N ARG A 299 11.63 3.41 -25.96
CA ARG A 299 12.89 2.88 -26.48
C ARG A 299 14.01 3.11 -25.48
N VAL A 300 14.88 2.11 -25.30
CA VAL A 300 16.21 2.28 -24.69
C VAL A 300 17.29 1.72 -25.61
N GLY A 301 18.28 2.56 -25.95
CA GLY A 301 19.38 2.19 -26.85
C GLY A 301 20.49 1.40 -26.16
N SER A 302 20.84 1.79 -24.94
CA SER A 302 21.95 1.24 -24.16
C SER A 302 21.80 1.61 -22.70
N GLY A 303 22.27 0.73 -21.79
CA GLY A 303 22.27 0.97 -20.35
C GLY A 303 21.39 -0.02 -19.60
N THR A 304 20.85 0.42 -18.46
CA THR A 304 19.86 -0.33 -17.66
C THR A 304 18.49 0.33 -17.80
N ALA A 305 17.48 -0.45 -18.18
CA ALA A 305 16.08 -0.05 -18.13
C ALA A 305 15.36 -0.86 -17.05
N ARG A 306 14.68 -0.19 -16.12
CA ARG A 306 13.79 -0.83 -15.14
C ARG A 306 12.39 -0.23 -15.24
N ILE A 307 11.39 -1.10 -15.39
CA ILE A 307 9.97 -0.73 -15.56
C ILE A 307 9.18 -1.49 -14.49
N GLU A 308 8.41 -0.76 -13.69
CA GLU A 308 7.86 -1.24 -12.42
C GLU A 308 6.45 -0.73 -12.23
N ASN A 309 5.52 -1.62 -11.85
CA ASN A 309 4.18 -1.22 -11.42
C ASN A 309 3.50 -0.29 -12.44
N SER A 310 3.65 -0.58 -13.75
CA SER A 310 3.38 0.39 -14.83
C SER A 310 2.65 -0.23 -16.03
N THR A 311 1.85 0.59 -16.71
CA THR A 311 1.03 0.20 -17.87
C THR A 311 1.58 0.82 -19.15
N ILE A 312 1.92 -0.03 -20.13
CA ILE A 312 2.36 0.38 -21.47
C ILE A 312 1.32 -0.14 -22.47
N SER A 313 0.46 0.76 -22.97
CA SER A 313 -0.78 0.36 -23.66
C SER A 313 -1.10 1.14 -24.93
N ARG A 314 -1.57 0.44 -25.98
CA ARG A 314 -2.05 1.02 -27.25
C ARG A 314 -1.03 1.86 -28.03
N ASN A 315 0.26 1.74 -27.72
CA ASN A 315 1.33 2.41 -28.44
C ASN A 315 1.61 1.71 -29.78
N GLN A 316 2.06 2.46 -30.79
CA GLN A 316 2.17 1.97 -32.16
C GLN A 316 3.51 2.34 -32.80
N ALA A 317 4.11 1.38 -33.51
CA ALA A 317 5.42 1.55 -34.12
C ALA A 317 5.55 0.79 -35.45
N LYS A 318 6.67 1.00 -36.13
CA LYS A 318 7.15 -0.01 -37.10
C LYS A 318 7.58 -1.29 -36.39
N THR A 319 8.29 -1.18 -35.26
CA THR A 319 8.89 -2.31 -34.54
C THR A 319 8.91 -2.01 -33.04
N GLY A 320 8.56 -2.98 -32.17
CA GLY A 320 8.47 -2.77 -30.72
C GLY A 320 7.38 -1.77 -30.34
N GLY A 321 6.11 -2.12 -30.58
CA GLY A 321 4.94 -1.25 -30.34
C GLY A 321 4.93 -0.68 -28.91
N GLY A 322 5.05 -1.54 -27.90
CA GLY A 322 5.22 -1.13 -26.51
C GLY A 322 6.66 -0.69 -26.21
N ILE A 323 7.62 -1.62 -26.29
CA ILE A 323 9.03 -1.43 -25.91
C ILE A 323 9.99 -1.85 -27.05
N VAL A 324 11.04 -1.06 -27.30
CA VAL A 324 12.28 -1.49 -27.98
C VAL A 324 13.46 -1.37 -27.02
N PHE A 325 14.13 -2.48 -26.71
CA PHE A 325 15.34 -2.50 -25.89
C PHE A 325 16.52 -3.07 -26.69
N GLN A 326 17.51 -2.23 -27.03
CA GLN A 326 18.53 -2.58 -28.03
C GLN A 326 19.78 -3.29 -27.46
N SER A 327 20.25 -2.89 -26.28
CA SER A 327 21.44 -3.48 -25.63
C SER A 327 21.54 -3.13 -24.14
N GLY A 328 22.17 -4.00 -23.34
CA GLY A 328 22.33 -3.79 -21.89
C GLY A 328 21.42 -4.70 -21.06
N THR A 329 20.82 -4.17 -19.99
CA THR A 329 19.89 -4.91 -19.12
C THR A 329 18.50 -4.27 -19.11
N LEU A 330 17.47 -5.08 -19.36
CA LEU A 330 16.06 -4.73 -19.17
C LEU A 330 15.47 -5.54 -18.01
N THR A 331 14.86 -4.86 -17.05
CA THR A 331 14.05 -5.50 -16.01
C THR A 331 12.62 -4.94 -16.07
N VAL A 332 11.62 -5.83 -16.12
CA VAL A 332 10.20 -5.45 -16.02
C VAL A 332 9.56 -6.23 -14.88
N VAL A 333 8.90 -5.53 -13.97
CA VAL A 333 8.34 -6.08 -12.74
C VAL A 333 6.92 -5.55 -12.54
N ASN A 334 5.98 -6.40 -12.11
CA ASN A 334 4.63 -6.00 -11.70
C ASN A 334 3.93 -5.10 -12.75
N SER A 335 4.06 -5.39 -14.05
CA SER A 335 3.69 -4.43 -15.12
C SER A 335 2.73 -5.01 -16.16
N THR A 336 1.99 -4.16 -16.87
CA THR A 336 1.02 -4.57 -17.90
C THR A 336 1.35 -3.96 -19.27
N ILE A 337 1.74 -4.80 -20.22
CA ILE A 337 2.09 -4.44 -21.60
C ILE A 337 1.04 -5.05 -22.54
N THR A 338 0.08 -4.26 -23.01
CA THR A 338 -1.09 -4.78 -23.75
C THR A 338 -1.61 -3.87 -24.85
N GLY A 339 -2.22 -4.43 -25.89
CA GLY A 339 -2.86 -3.69 -26.98
C GLY A 339 -1.91 -2.86 -27.85
N ASN A 340 -0.60 -3.00 -27.68
CA ASN A 340 0.39 -2.30 -28.49
C ASN A 340 0.55 -2.98 -29.88
N SER A 341 0.97 -2.23 -30.90
CA SER A 341 0.99 -2.71 -32.29
C SER A 341 2.26 -2.35 -33.06
N ALA A 342 2.84 -3.33 -33.77
CA ALA A 342 3.97 -3.14 -34.69
C ALA A 342 3.60 -3.52 -36.14
N THR A 343 4.07 -2.77 -37.15
CA THR A 343 3.89 -3.17 -38.56
C THR A 343 4.85 -4.26 -39.02
N ASP A 344 5.95 -4.47 -38.30
CA ASP A 344 6.94 -5.51 -38.56
C ASP A 344 6.90 -6.57 -37.44
N THR A 345 7.73 -6.40 -36.39
CA THR A 345 7.85 -7.36 -35.26
C THR A 345 7.84 -6.68 -33.89
N GLY A 346 7.56 -7.47 -32.86
CA GLY A 346 7.49 -7.02 -31.46
C GLY A 346 6.30 -6.11 -31.23
N GLY A 347 5.08 -6.64 -31.16
CA GLY A 347 3.91 -5.82 -30.80
C GLY A 347 4.04 -5.26 -29.40
N GLY A 348 4.29 -6.12 -28.41
CA GLY A 348 4.56 -5.77 -27.02
C GLY A 348 6.00 -5.28 -26.83
N VAL A 349 6.96 -6.19 -26.91
CA VAL A 349 8.38 -5.95 -26.60
C VAL A 349 9.29 -6.48 -27.70
N GLN A 350 10.33 -5.71 -28.05
CA GLN A 350 11.49 -6.19 -28.81
C GLN A 350 12.77 -6.12 -27.96
N ILE A 351 13.52 -7.22 -27.93
CA ILE A 351 14.76 -7.43 -27.18
C ILE A 351 15.90 -7.68 -28.18
N GLY A 352 16.92 -6.81 -28.17
CA GLY A 352 18.08 -6.93 -29.05
C GLY A 352 18.99 -8.13 -28.70
N MET A 353 19.72 -8.65 -29.69
CA MET A 353 20.58 -9.85 -29.57
C MET A 353 21.74 -9.74 -28.56
N SER A 354 21.96 -8.57 -27.97
CA SER A 354 22.99 -8.29 -26.95
C SER A 354 22.40 -7.62 -25.71
N ALA A 355 21.13 -7.90 -25.42
CA ALA A 355 20.44 -7.52 -24.20
C ALA A 355 20.25 -8.73 -23.27
N ASN A 356 20.25 -8.49 -21.97
CA ASN A 356 19.70 -9.40 -20.98
C ASN A 356 18.33 -8.87 -20.55
N ALA A 357 17.33 -9.72 -20.47
CA ALA A 357 15.96 -9.33 -20.11
C ALA A 357 15.42 -10.20 -18.97
N THR A 358 14.87 -9.54 -17.95
CA THR A 358 14.35 -10.17 -16.72
C THR A 358 12.93 -9.70 -16.50
N PHE A 359 11.94 -10.61 -16.57
CA PHE A 359 10.52 -10.29 -16.37
C PHE A 359 9.96 -11.02 -15.13
N HIS A 360 9.26 -10.30 -14.26
CA HIS A 360 8.60 -10.84 -13.07
C HIS A 360 7.20 -10.25 -12.91
N ASN A 361 6.22 -11.06 -12.48
CA ASN A 361 4.85 -10.61 -12.16
C ASN A 361 4.23 -9.72 -13.27
N THR A 362 4.55 -9.98 -14.55
CA THR A 362 4.25 -9.06 -15.66
C THR A 362 3.34 -9.70 -16.70
N ILE A 363 2.30 -8.95 -17.12
CA ILE A 363 1.45 -9.30 -18.27
C ILE A 363 2.07 -8.74 -19.55
N ILE A 364 2.29 -9.60 -20.55
CA ILE A 364 2.59 -9.21 -21.93
C ILE A 364 1.63 -9.97 -22.85
N ALA A 365 0.42 -9.44 -23.04
CA ALA A 365 -0.66 -10.14 -23.73
C ALA A 365 -1.56 -9.19 -24.54
N GLY A 366 -2.14 -9.70 -25.63
CA GLY A 366 -3.05 -8.95 -26.49
C GLY A 366 -2.37 -7.86 -27.32
N ASN A 367 -1.05 -7.93 -27.47
CA ASN A 367 -0.32 -7.08 -28.41
C ASN A 367 -0.37 -7.67 -29.83
N THR A 368 0.02 -6.90 -30.85
CA THR A 368 -0.13 -7.30 -32.26
C THR A 368 1.08 -6.95 -33.10
N SER A 369 1.45 -7.83 -34.03
CA SER A 369 2.40 -7.51 -35.10
C SER A 369 1.91 -8.04 -36.45
N ALA A 370 2.31 -7.39 -37.55
CA ALA A 370 1.84 -7.77 -38.90
C ALA A 370 2.77 -8.76 -39.64
N MET A 371 3.96 -9.06 -39.11
CA MET A 371 4.86 -10.10 -39.67
C MET A 371 5.07 -11.29 -38.73
N ALA A 372 5.58 -11.05 -37.51
CA ALA A 372 5.86 -12.07 -36.50
C ALA A 372 6.10 -11.45 -35.12
N ALA A 373 6.08 -12.25 -34.06
CA ALA A 373 6.35 -11.82 -32.68
C ALA A 373 5.38 -10.74 -32.15
N SER A 374 4.16 -11.15 -31.78
CA SER A 374 3.11 -10.27 -31.26
C SER A 374 3.42 -9.77 -29.85
N ASP A 375 3.75 -10.64 -28.90
CA ASP A 375 4.03 -10.23 -27.52
C ASP A 375 5.53 -9.95 -27.30
N ILE A 376 6.43 -10.92 -27.57
CA ILE A 376 7.90 -10.73 -27.43
C ILE A 376 8.65 -11.14 -28.70
N ASP A 377 9.49 -10.23 -29.21
CA ASP A 377 10.53 -10.47 -30.21
C ASP A 377 11.92 -10.49 -29.54
N GLY A 378 12.70 -11.55 -29.75
CA GLY A 378 13.99 -11.79 -29.06
C GLY A 378 13.91 -12.80 -27.92
N THR A 379 14.88 -12.78 -27.00
CA THR A 379 15.06 -13.80 -25.94
C THR A 379 14.99 -13.18 -24.55
N VAL A 380 14.18 -13.76 -23.66
CA VAL A 380 14.17 -13.43 -22.22
C VAL A 380 15.20 -14.28 -21.48
N THR A 381 15.99 -13.66 -20.61
CA THR A 381 17.09 -14.29 -19.86
C THR A 381 16.62 -14.90 -18.54
N THR A 382 15.64 -14.28 -17.89
CA THR A 382 15.06 -14.75 -16.61
C THR A 382 13.58 -14.40 -16.58
N ALA A 383 12.74 -15.35 -16.21
CA ALA A 383 11.29 -15.16 -16.17
C ALA A 383 10.65 -16.00 -15.05
N ASN A 384 9.99 -15.34 -14.10
CA ASN A 384 9.16 -15.99 -13.08
C ASN A 384 7.78 -15.31 -13.07
N ASN A 385 6.70 -16.08 -12.93
CA ASN A 385 5.33 -15.62 -12.70
C ASN A 385 4.86 -14.51 -13.68
N ASN A 386 5.14 -14.68 -14.99
CA ASN A 386 4.63 -13.78 -16.03
C ASN A 386 3.46 -14.43 -16.77
N LEU A 387 2.55 -13.60 -17.29
CA LEU A 387 1.47 -14.04 -18.19
C LEU A 387 1.74 -13.50 -19.60
N ILE A 388 2.01 -14.41 -20.54
CA ILE A 388 2.31 -14.08 -21.93
C ILE A 388 1.20 -14.57 -22.86
N GLY A 389 0.67 -13.68 -23.70
CA GLY A 389 -0.54 -13.93 -24.50
C GLY A 389 -0.39 -14.99 -25.59
N ASP A 390 0.68 -14.96 -26.39
CA ASP A 390 0.93 -15.91 -27.48
C ASP A 390 2.18 -16.77 -27.23
N ALA A 391 1.97 -18.08 -27.05
CA ALA A 391 3.02 -19.08 -26.83
C ALA A 391 4.03 -19.19 -27.99
N ASN A 392 3.65 -18.83 -29.21
CA ASN A 392 4.56 -18.79 -30.35
C ASN A 392 5.54 -17.59 -30.28
N THR A 393 5.26 -16.62 -29.41
CA THR A 393 5.97 -15.33 -29.31
C THR A 393 6.37 -14.99 -27.88
N ALA A 394 6.55 -16.02 -27.04
CA ALA A 394 6.83 -15.86 -25.61
C ALA A 394 8.30 -15.62 -25.26
N GLY A 395 9.15 -15.25 -26.23
CA GLY A 395 10.57 -14.92 -25.98
C GLY A 395 11.42 -16.04 -25.35
N GLY A 396 10.96 -17.30 -25.42
CA GLY A 396 11.59 -18.46 -24.76
C GLY A 396 10.98 -18.84 -23.40
N ILE A 397 10.06 -18.03 -22.85
CA ILE A 397 9.31 -18.37 -21.63
C ILE A 397 8.39 -19.56 -21.92
N THR A 398 8.32 -20.51 -20.98
CA THR A 398 7.57 -21.76 -21.10
C THR A 398 6.50 -21.85 -20.01
N HIS A 399 5.28 -22.26 -20.38
CA HIS A 399 4.18 -22.44 -19.43
C HIS A 399 4.52 -23.47 -18.32
N GLY A 400 4.14 -23.16 -17.08
CA GLY A 400 4.32 -24.03 -15.91
C GLY A 400 5.75 -24.06 -15.35
N MET A 401 6.73 -23.47 -16.06
CA MET A 401 8.07 -23.25 -15.54
C MET A 401 8.09 -21.97 -14.72
N ASN A 402 8.61 -22.00 -13.49
CA ASN A 402 8.70 -20.84 -12.58
C ASN A 402 7.41 -19.99 -12.52
N GLY A 403 6.24 -20.62 -12.35
CA GLY A 403 4.94 -19.92 -12.28
C GLY A 403 4.47 -19.23 -13.57
N ASN A 404 5.21 -19.30 -14.69
CA ASN A 404 4.82 -18.57 -15.90
C ASN A 404 3.59 -19.19 -16.61
N ILE A 405 2.68 -18.32 -17.04
CA ILE A 405 1.47 -18.62 -17.80
C ILE A 405 1.70 -18.17 -19.24
N VAL A 406 1.57 -19.06 -20.21
CA VAL A 406 1.96 -18.78 -21.59
C VAL A 406 0.96 -19.39 -22.57
N GLY A 407 0.29 -18.55 -23.37
CA GLY A 407 -0.77 -18.96 -24.29
C GLY A 407 -1.93 -19.66 -23.58
N ASN A 408 -2.70 -20.45 -24.34
CA ASN A 408 -3.68 -21.37 -23.77
C ASN A 408 -2.97 -22.69 -23.41
N MET A 409 -2.68 -22.87 -22.13
CA MET A 409 -1.98 -24.04 -21.56
C MET A 409 -0.68 -24.40 -22.31
N GLY A 410 0.16 -23.40 -22.62
CA GLY A 410 1.40 -23.58 -23.36
C GLY A 410 1.26 -23.63 -24.88
N THR A 411 0.07 -23.39 -25.43
CA THR A 411 -0.20 -23.48 -26.88
C THR A 411 -1.01 -22.29 -27.41
N GLY A 412 -0.70 -21.87 -28.64
CA GLY A 412 -1.46 -20.82 -29.33
C GLY A 412 -1.53 -19.49 -28.56
N THR A 413 -2.62 -18.77 -28.77
CA THR A 413 -2.89 -17.45 -28.17
C THR A 413 -4.03 -17.53 -27.17
N LEU A 414 -3.84 -16.96 -25.98
CA LEU A 414 -4.88 -16.74 -24.98
C LEU A 414 -5.73 -15.52 -25.38
N ASP A 415 -7.05 -15.58 -25.18
CA ASP A 415 -7.90 -14.40 -25.38
C ASP A 415 -7.65 -13.41 -24.22
N VAL A 416 -7.07 -12.25 -24.55
CA VAL A 416 -6.77 -11.19 -23.58
C VAL A 416 -8.01 -10.70 -22.82
N ASN A 417 -9.22 -10.87 -23.36
CA ASN A 417 -10.47 -10.50 -22.67
C ASN A 417 -10.84 -11.49 -21.54
N THR A 418 -10.16 -12.63 -21.43
CA THR A 418 -10.21 -13.54 -20.26
C THR A 418 -9.15 -13.23 -19.21
N VAL A 419 -8.39 -12.15 -19.39
CA VAL A 419 -7.32 -11.69 -18.48
C VAL A 419 -7.56 -10.25 -18.03
N LEU A 420 -7.85 -9.36 -18.99
CA LEU A 420 -7.94 -7.91 -18.80
C LEU A 420 -9.24 -7.33 -19.33
N ASN A 421 -9.75 -6.32 -18.64
CA ASN A 421 -10.57 -5.31 -19.30
C ASN A 421 -9.67 -4.54 -20.28
N THR A 422 -9.84 -4.80 -21.58
CA THR A 422 -9.03 -4.18 -22.65
C THR A 422 -9.27 -2.68 -22.82
N THR A 423 -10.13 -2.06 -22.00
CA THR A 423 -10.29 -0.61 -21.87
C THR A 423 -9.25 -0.02 -20.92
N LEU A 424 -8.39 0.87 -21.42
CA LEU A 424 -7.49 1.67 -20.58
C LEU A 424 -8.31 2.76 -19.88
N ALA A 425 -8.53 2.61 -18.58
CA ALA A 425 -9.46 3.42 -17.79
C ALA A 425 -8.86 3.89 -16.47
N ASN A 426 -9.53 4.84 -15.81
CA ASN A 426 -9.32 5.05 -14.37
C ASN A 426 -10.13 3.96 -13.65
N ASN A 427 -9.44 3.10 -12.91
CA ASN A 427 -10.03 1.99 -12.14
C ASN A 427 -9.87 2.25 -10.63
N GLY A 428 -10.22 3.48 -10.20
CA GLY A 428 -10.12 3.99 -8.82
C GLY A 428 -8.93 4.92 -8.57
N GLY A 429 -7.78 4.64 -9.20
CA GLY A 429 -6.53 5.37 -8.97
C GLY A 429 -6.36 6.71 -9.69
N SER A 430 -5.28 7.42 -9.36
CA SER A 430 -4.88 8.66 -10.04
C SER A 430 -4.29 8.45 -11.44
N LYS A 431 -3.89 7.22 -11.78
CA LYS A 431 -3.33 6.83 -13.10
C LYS A 431 -4.21 5.78 -13.79
N LYS A 432 -4.07 5.61 -15.11
CA LYS A 432 -4.91 4.68 -15.89
C LYS A 432 -4.28 3.29 -15.96
N THR A 433 -5.08 2.26 -15.70
CA THR A 433 -4.67 0.85 -15.73
C THR A 433 -5.59 0.04 -16.65
N HIS A 434 -5.20 -1.21 -16.89
CA HIS A 434 -6.13 -2.26 -17.30
C HIS A 434 -6.43 -3.11 -16.06
N ALA A 435 -7.68 -3.10 -15.60
CA ALA A 435 -8.12 -3.98 -14.53
C ALA A 435 -8.12 -5.44 -15.00
N LEU A 436 -7.83 -6.38 -14.10
CA LEU A 436 -8.09 -7.80 -14.35
C LEU A 436 -9.61 -8.04 -14.46
N VAL A 437 -10.01 -9.13 -15.13
CA VAL A 437 -11.39 -9.63 -15.10
C VAL A 437 -11.57 -10.67 -13.99
N SER A 438 -12.79 -10.81 -13.47
CA SER A 438 -13.15 -11.89 -12.56
C SER A 438 -12.80 -13.26 -13.18
N GLY A 439 -12.10 -14.12 -12.43
CA GLY A 439 -11.61 -15.40 -12.94
C GLY A 439 -10.43 -15.29 -13.93
N SER A 440 -9.75 -14.15 -13.97
CA SER A 440 -8.50 -13.98 -14.73
C SER A 440 -7.40 -14.89 -14.16
N PRO A 441 -6.65 -15.62 -15.01
CA PRO A 441 -5.54 -16.46 -14.56
C PRO A 441 -4.31 -15.66 -14.10
N ALA A 442 -4.39 -14.32 -14.02
CA ALA A 442 -3.39 -13.48 -13.38
C ALA A 442 -3.64 -13.23 -11.88
N ILE A 443 -4.85 -13.53 -11.38
CA ILE A 443 -5.24 -13.32 -9.98
C ILE A 443 -4.48 -14.30 -9.07
N ASN A 444 -3.92 -13.81 -7.95
CA ASN A 444 -3.14 -14.56 -6.96
C ASN A 444 -1.99 -15.42 -7.57
N ALA A 445 -1.52 -15.09 -8.78
CA ALA A 445 -0.60 -15.93 -9.56
C ALA A 445 0.86 -15.44 -9.57
N GLY A 446 1.15 -14.29 -8.96
CA GLY A 446 2.48 -13.69 -8.85
C GLY A 446 3.32 -14.25 -7.70
N ASP A 447 4.52 -13.71 -7.54
CA ASP A 447 5.46 -14.03 -6.44
C ASP A 447 5.70 -12.77 -5.58
N ASN A 448 5.30 -12.84 -4.31
CA ASN A 448 5.41 -11.74 -3.33
C ASN A 448 6.87 -11.32 -3.11
N THR A 449 7.83 -12.25 -3.20
CA THR A 449 9.26 -11.96 -3.05
C THR A 449 9.84 -11.19 -4.24
N LEU A 450 9.10 -11.18 -5.37
CA LEU A 450 9.44 -10.44 -6.59
C LEU A 450 8.55 -9.19 -6.75
N ALA A 451 7.60 -8.94 -5.84
CA ALA A 451 6.78 -7.75 -5.77
C ALA A 451 7.56 -6.52 -5.24
N VAL A 452 8.79 -6.31 -5.70
CA VAL A 452 9.76 -5.39 -5.08
C VAL A 452 10.18 -4.23 -6.00
N ASN A 453 10.52 -3.10 -5.39
CA ASN A 453 11.00 -1.89 -6.06
C ASN A 453 12.49 -1.97 -6.48
N SER A 454 13.03 -0.90 -7.06
CA SER A 454 14.43 -0.84 -7.53
C SER A 454 15.51 -0.96 -6.44
N MET A 455 15.13 -0.88 -5.16
CA MET A 455 16.00 -1.06 -3.99
C MET A 455 15.82 -2.45 -3.36
N SER A 456 14.87 -3.26 -3.86
CA SER A 456 14.44 -4.57 -3.35
C SER A 456 13.51 -4.54 -2.13
N ASN A 457 12.97 -3.38 -1.75
CA ASN A 457 11.89 -3.29 -0.76
C ASN A 457 10.58 -3.74 -1.40
N ALA A 458 9.66 -4.31 -0.62
CA ALA A 458 8.31 -4.62 -1.08
C ALA A 458 7.59 -3.39 -1.65
N LEU A 459 6.77 -3.59 -2.68
CA LEU A 459 5.80 -2.60 -3.15
C LEU A 459 4.56 -2.70 -2.27
N THR A 460 4.15 -1.59 -1.66
CA THR A 460 2.96 -1.51 -0.81
C THR A 460 1.66 -1.34 -1.59
N THR A 461 1.73 -0.72 -2.77
CA THR A 461 0.58 -0.36 -3.60
C THR A 461 0.75 -0.77 -5.08
N ASP A 462 -0.36 -1.00 -5.78
CA ASP A 462 -0.34 -1.17 -7.24
C ASP A 462 -0.20 0.18 -7.98
N GLN A 463 -0.24 0.19 -9.32
CA GLN A 463 -0.04 1.42 -10.10
C GLN A 463 -1.01 2.56 -9.70
N ARG A 464 -2.19 2.26 -9.16
CA ARG A 464 -3.17 3.26 -8.70
C ARG A 464 -2.60 4.14 -7.58
N GLY A 465 -1.75 3.58 -6.71
CA GLY A 465 -1.11 4.22 -5.58
C GLY A 465 -1.87 4.04 -4.26
N THR A 466 -1.73 5.01 -3.35
CA THR A 466 -2.38 5.04 -2.03
C THR A 466 -3.86 4.67 -2.08
N GLY A 467 -4.31 3.82 -1.13
CA GLY A 467 -5.65 3.23 -1.11
C GLY A 467 -5.81 1.93 -1.90
N PHE A 468 -4.78 1.50 -2.65
CA PHE A 468 -4.82 0.27 -3.45
C PHE A 468 -3.60 -0.60 -3.17
N ALA A 469 -3.74 -1.50 -2.18
CA ALA A 469 -2.68 -2.42 -1.77
C ALA A 469 -2.14 -3.25 -2.94
N ARG A 470 -0.86 -3.63 -2.88
CA ARG A 470 -0.19 -4.43 -3.91
C ARG A 470 -0.42 -5.93 -3.78
N ILE A 471 -0.97 -6.40 -2.67
CA ILE A 471 -1.22 -7.81 -2.40
C ILE A 471 -2.61 -7.88 -1.76
N LEU A 472 -3.56 -8.57 -2.39
CA LEU A 472 -4.95 -8.69 -1.93
C LEU A 472 -5.40 -10.16 -1.95
N GLY A 473 -4.94 -10.91 -0.96
CA GLY A 473 -5.06 -12.36 -0.87
C GLY A 473 -3.72 -12.97 -0.44
N SER A 474 -3.51 -14.24 -0.71
CA SER A 474 -2.25 -14.95 -0.41
C SER A 474 -1.07 -14.48 -1.28
N ASN A 475 -1.33 -14.13 -2.54
CA ASN A 475 -0.30 -13.83 -3.53
C ASN A 475 -0.63 -12.58 -4.35
N VAL A 476 0.41 -11.81 -4.73
CA VAL A 476 0.35 -10.66 -5.62
C VAL A 476 -0.18 -11.03 -7.01
N ASP A 477 -0.94 -10.14 -7.65
CA ASP A 477 -1.38 -10.35 -9.04
C ASP A 477 -0.26 -10.18 -10.06
N ILE A 478 -0.32 -10.99 -11.12
CA ILE A 478 0.51 -10.76 -12.32
C ILE A 478 -0.02 -9.52 -13.04
N GLY A 479 0.73 -8.41 -13.02
CA GLY A 479 0.42 -7.18 -13.75
C GLY A 479 0.59 -5.90 -12.91
N ALA A 480 0.19 -4.77 -13.49
CA ALA A 480 0.23 -3.43 -12.87
C ALA A 480 -1.02 -3.09 -12.02
N PHE A 481 -1.91 -4.06 -11.81
CA PHE A 481 -3.19 -3.87 -11.14
C PHE A 481 -3.47 -5.09 -10.27
N GLU A 482 -3.85 -4.86 -9.02
CA GLU A 482 -4.30 -5.86 -8.06
C GLU A 482 -5.84 -5.95 -8.08
N PHE A 483 -6.38 -7.14 -8.26
CA PHE A 483 -7.81 -7.37 -8.29
C PHE A 483 -8.38 -7.20 -6.88
N PRO A 484 -9.34 -6.27 -6.66
CA PRO A 484 -10.03 -6.21 -5.38
C PRO A 484 -10.81 -7.50 -5.19
N GLN A 485 -10.51 -8.23 -4.10
CA GLN A 485 -11.34 -9.37 -3.72
C GLN A 485 -12.77 -8.90 -3.59
N SER A 486 -13.70 -9.69 -4.14
CA SER A 486 -15.08 -9.22 -4.29
C SER A 486 -15.72 -9.05 -2.91
N PRO A 487 -16.28 -7.88 -2.55
CA PRO A 487 -17.08 -7.76 -1.34
C PRO A 487 -18.32 -8.66 -1.50
N LEU A 488 -18.31 -9.82 -0.84
CA LEU A 488 -19.36 -10.83 -0.94
C LEU A 488 -20.26 -10.80 0.29
N ILE A 489 -21.55 -11.03 0.07
CA ILE A 489 -22.54 -11.26 1.12
C ILE A 489 -23.22 -12.60 0.86
N ALA A 490 -23.03 -13.55 1.76
CA ALA A 490 -23.82 -14.77 1.81
C ALA A 490 -25.13 -14.51 2.56
N SER A 491 -26.23 -15.04 2.02
CA SER A 491 -27.56 -15.02 2.64
C SER A 491 -28.12 -16.43 2.74
N GLY A 492 -28.48 -16.87 3.94
CA GLY A 492 -29.11 -18.16 4.23
C GLY A 492 -30.60 -18.01 4.60
N ALA A 493 -31.48 -18.81 4.01
CA ALA A 493 -32.91 -18.74 4.31
C ALA A 493 -33.25 -19.23 5.73
N GLY A 494 -34.10 -18.50 6.45
CA GLY A 494 -34.54 -18.86 7.79
C GLY A 494 -35.56 -20.03 7.86
N PRO A 495 -36.07 -20.35 9.07
CA PRO A 495 -37.02 -21.45 9.27
C PRO A 495 -38.30 -21.32 8.45
N GLY A 496 -38.78 -22.43 7.90
CA GLY A 496 -39.90 -22.47 6.95
C GLY A 496 -39.47 -22.25 5.49
N GLY A 497 -38.23 -21.80 5.26
CA GLY A 497 -37.59 -21.81 3.95
C GLY A 497 -36.80 -23.11 3.75
N GLY A 498 -36.58 -23.48 2.48
CA GLY A 498 -35.60 -24.52 2.15
C GLY A 498 -34.17 -24.08 2.52
N PRO A 499 -33.18 -24.98 2.51
CA PRO A 499 -31.77 -24.68 2.83
C PRO A 499 -31.07 -23.90 1.71
N ASN A 500 -31.68 -22.83 1.21
CA ASN A 500 -31.18 -22.06 0.07
C ASN A 500 -30.20 -20.99 0.54
N VAL A 501 -29.04 -20.97 -0.12
CA VAL A 501 -27.98 -19.98 0.04
C VAL A 501 -27.93 -19.13 -1.23
N VAL A 502 -27.88 -17.82 -1.07
CA VAL A 502 -27.68 -16.83 -2.14
C VAL A 502 -26.46 -16.00 -1.78
N VAL A 503 -25.44 -16.02 -2.63
CA VAL A 503 -24.24 -15.18 -2.49
C VAL A 503 -24.31 -14.06 -3.51
N ARG A 504 -24.01 -12.83 -3.09
CA ARG A 504 -24.02 -11.63 -3.93
C ARG A 504 -22.72 -10.86 -3.79
N ASN A 505 -22.26 -10.24 -4.86
CA ASN A 505 -21.35 -9.10 -4.75
C ASN A 505 -22.15 -7.90 -4.20
N ALA A 506 -21.64 -7.26 -3.15
CA ALA A 506 -22.37 -6.27 -2.37
C ALA A 506 -22.53 -4.93 -3.11
N GLU A 507 -21.43 -4.42 -3.69
CA GLU A 507 -21.42 -3.17 -4.46
C GLU A 507 -22.45 -3.21 -5.61
N THR A 508 -22.39 -4.25 -6.44
CA THR A 508 -23.23 -4.39 -7.66
C THR A 508 -24.59 -5.03 -7.39
N GLY A 509 -24.77 -5.74 -6.28
CA GLY A 509 -25.97 -6.52 -5.95
C GLY A 509 -26.15 -7.79 -6.78
N GLN A 510 -25.21 -8.09 -7.69
CA GLN A 510 -25.27 -9.25 -8.58
C GLN A 510 -25.23 -10.55 -7.79
N VAL A 511 -26.17 -11.46 -8.05
CA VAL A 511 -26.11 -12.84 -7.55
C VAL A 511 -24.97 -13.56 -8.24
N VAL A 512 -23.98 -14.01 -7.48
CA VAL A 512 -22.86 -14.84 -7.97
C VAL A 512 -23.16 -16.33 -7.78
N MET A 513 -23.85 -16.71 -6.69
CA MET A 513 -24.27 -18.09 -6.43
C MET A 513 -25.70 -18.16 -5.89
N ASN A 514 -26.42 -19.24 -6.20
CA ASN A 514 -27.76 -19.52 -5.67
C ASN A 514 -28.01 -21.04 -5.67
N PHE A 515 -27.95 -21.69 -4.50
CA PHE A 515 -27.99 -23.16 -4.39
C PHE A 515 -28.63 -23.64 -3.08
N PHE A 516 -29.07 -24.90 -3.05
CA PHE A 516 -29.50 -25.57 -1.82
C PHE A 516 -28.32 -26.31 -1.20
N ALA A 517 -27.89 -25.92 0.01
CA ALA A 517 -26.77 -26.54 0.72
C ALA A 517 -27.09 -27.97 1.23
N TYR A 518 -28.37 -28.26 1.45
CA TYR A 518 -28.91 -29.56 1.90
C TYR A 518 -30.10 -29.98 1.03
N ASP A 519 -30.78 -31.08 1.39
CA ASP A 519 -31.98 -31.53 0.66
C ASP A 519 -33.04 -30.42 0.58
N SER A 520 -33.47 -30.08 -0.63
CA SER A 520 -34.51 -29.06 -0.90
C SER A 520 -35.85 -29.30 -0.20
N ALA A 521 -36.14 -30.52 0.26
CA ALA A 521 -37.34 -30.86 1.04
C ALA A 521 -37.21 -30.56 2.55
N PHE A 522 -35.99 -30.31 3.05
CA PHE A 522 -35.77 -29.81 4.41
C PHE A 522 -36.24 -28.36 4.51
N THR A 523 -36.86 -27.98 5.64
CA THR A 523 -37.46 -26.64 5.84
C THR A 523 -37.05 -25.96 7.15
N GLY A 524 -35.97 -26.41 7.79
CA GLY A 524 -35.43 -25.75 8.99
C GLY A 524 -34.60 -24.48 8.69
N GLY A 525 -34.36 -24.17 7.42
CA GLY A 525 -33.45 -23.11 6.99
C GLY A 525 -31.96 -23.49 7.06
N VAL A 526 -31.10 -22.54 6.69
CA VAL A 526 -29.64 -22.67 6.67
C VAL A 526 -28.99 -21.43 7.29
N ARG A 527 -27.95 -21.66 8.10
CA ARG A 527 -27.04 -20.65 8.65
C ARG A 527 -25.78 -20.64 7.79
N VAL A 528 -25.20 -19.46 7.61
CA VAL A 528 -24.02 -19.22 6.77
C VAL A 528 -22.97 -18.46 7.58
N ALA A 529 -21.71 -18.76 7.29
CA ALA A 529 -20.53 -17.97 7.66
C ALA A 529 -19.60 -17.94 6.43
N MET A 530 -18.62 -17.05 6.43
CA MET A 530 -17.63 -16.92 5.37
C MET A 530 -16.22 -16.77 5.96
N GLY A 531 -15.24 -17.31 5.25
CA GLY A 531 -13.82 -17.32 5.64
C GLY A 531 -13.04 -18.29 4.75
N ASP A 532 -11.74 -18.05 4.55
CA ASP A 532 -10.93 -18.85 3.64
C ASP A 532 -10.36 -20.09 4.35
N VAL A 533 -11.09 -21.21 4.25
CA VAL A 533 -10.69 -22.49 4.87
C VAL A 533 -9.85 -23.37 3.93
N ASN A 534 -9.48 -22.86 2.75
CA ASN A 534 -8.74 -23.61 1.73
C ASN A 534 -7.43 -22.93 1.24
N ASN A 535 -7.23 -21.65 1.57
CA ASN A 535 -6.10 -20.78 1.24
C ASN A 535 -5.93 -20.56 -0.28
N ASP A 536 -7.01 -20.17 -0.96
CA ASP A 536 -6.97 -19.65 -2.34
C ASP A 536 -7.07 -18.11 -2.42
N GLY A 537 -7.37 -17.45 -1.29
CA GLY A 537 -7.54 -16.01 -1.15
C GLY A 537 -8.97 -15.51 -1.35
N ILE A 538 -9.97 -16.41 -1.36
CA ILE A 538 -11.40 -16.07 -1.50
C ILE A 538 -12.23 -16.82 -0.45
N ASP A 539 -12.91 -16.08 0.43
CA ASP A 539 -13.79 -16.63 1.46
C ASP A 539 -14.75 -17.73 0.96
N ASP A 540 -14.60 -18.93 1.53
CA ASP A 540 -15.51 -20.05 1.33
C ASP A 540 -16.86 -19.80 2.02
N ILE A 541 -17.90 -20.52 1.59
CA ILE A 541 -19.22 -20.48 2.22
C ILE A 541 -19.42 -21.68 3.13
N ILE A 542 -19.25 -21.46 4.43
CA ILE A 542 -19.47 -22.43 5.49
C ILE A 542 -20.97 -22.45 5.81
N THR A 543 -21.59 -23.63 5.82
CA THR A 543 -23.04 -23.79 6.02
C THR A 543 -23.37 -24.76 7.15
N ALA A 544 -24.45 -24.45 7.88
CA ALA A 544 -25.03 -25.30 8.92
C ALA A 544 -26.56 -25.34 8.81
N PRO A 545 -27.22 -26.48 9.09
CA PRO A 545 -28.68 -26.57 8.99
C PRO A 545 -29.36 -26.04 10.25
N GLY A 546 -30.56 -25.50 10.09
CA GLY A 546 -31.43 -25.13 11.21
C GLY A 546 -32.09 -26.34 11.90
N ARG A 547 -33.06 -26.04 12.78
CA ARG A 547 -33.75 -27.06 13.59
C ARG A 547 -34.45 -28.11 12.72
N GLY A 548 -34.30 -29.38 13.11
CA GLY A 548 -34.77 -30.55 12.38
C GLY A 548 -33.75 -31.15 11.40
N GLY A 549 -32.62 -30.48 11.15
CA GLY A 549 -31.46 -31.04 10.46
C GLY A 549 -30.44 -31.62 11.45
N GLY A 550 -29.69 -32.64 11.03
CA GLY A 550 -28.54 -33.16 11.80
C GLY A 550 -27.33 -32.22 11.74
N PRO A 551 -26.29 -32.40 12.57
CA PRO A 551 -25.18 -31.44 12.73
C PRO A 551 -24.13 -31.49 11.61
N ASN A 552 -24.55 -31.67 10.35
CA ASN A 552 -23.67 -31.82 9.21
C ASN A 552 -23.25 -30.45 8.66
N ILE A 553 -22.07 -29.97 9.04
CA ILE A 553 -21.46 -28.80 8.41
C ILE A 553 -21.12 -29.13 6.95
N ARG A 554 -21.19 -28.15 6.06
CA ARG A 554 -20.71 -28.26 4.67
C ARG A 554 -20.06 -26.96 4.24
N VAL A 555 -18.95 -27.07 3.52
CA VAL A 555 -18.23 -25.92 2.98
C VAL A 555 -18.30 -25.95 1.45
N PHE A 556 -18.53 -24.79 0.86
CA PHE A 556 -18.62 -24.57 -0.58
C PHE A 556 -17.60 -23.52 -1.00
N ASP A 557 -16.84 -23.87 -2.03
CA ASP A 557 -15.77 -23.10 -2.67
C ASP A 557 -16.17 -21.64 -2.96
N GLY A 558 -15.43 -20.67 -2.40
CA GLY A 558 -15.67 -19.24 -2.56
C GLY A 558 -15.56 -18.76 -4.02
N SER A 559 -14.64 -19.34 -4.79
CA SER A 559 -14.39 -18.98 -6.19
C SER A 559 -15.49 -19.47 -7.15
N ASN A 560 -16.11 -20.63 -6.88
CA ASN A 560 -16.94 -21.33 -7.87
C ASN A 560 -18.18 -22.08 -7.34
N GLY A 561 -18.40 -22.13 -6.03
CA GLY A 561 -19.61 -22.66 -5.39
C GLY A 561 -19.75 -24.20 -5.41
N ASN A 562 -18.72 -24.95 -5.81
CA ASN A 562 -18.71 -26.41 -5.64
C ASN A 562 -18.49 -26.76 -4.17
N GLN A 563 -19.05 -27.88 -3.69
CA GLN A 563 -18.76 -28.34 -2.33
C GLN A 563 -17.30 -28.82 -2.24
N LEU A 564 -16.55 -28.36 -1.22
CA LEU A 564 -15.16 -28.76 -1.03
C LEU A 564 -15.01 -30.28 -0.82
N SER A 565 -13.83 -30.79 -1.15
CA SER A 565 -13.48 -32.21 -0.98
C SER A 565 -12.79 -32.48 0.37
N GLY A 566 -12.68 -33.75 0.75
CA GLY A 566 -12.00 -34.16 1.98
C GLY A 566 -12.87 -34.02 3.24
N THR A 567 -12.22 -33.85 4.40
CA THR A 567 -12.88 -33.84 5.72
C THR A 567 -13.67 -32.54 5.94
N ILE A 568 -13.05 -31.38 5.70
CA ILE A 568 -13.64 -30.07 6.00
C ILE A 568 -14.90 -29.80 5.15
N GLY A 569 -14.92 -30.27 3.90
CA GLY A 569 -16.04 -30.09 2.98
C GLY A 569 -17.37 -30.70 3.43
N SER A 570 -17.38 -31.72 4.32
CA SER A 570 -18.60 -32.16 5.02
C SER A 570 -18.31 -33.08 6.21
N PHE A 571 -18.59 -32.62 7.42
CA PHE A 571 -18.41 -33.38 8.67
C PHE A 571 -19.59 -33.20 9.64
N LEU A 572 -19.67 -34.07 10.65
CA LEU A 572 -20.64 -33.95 11.75
C LEU A 572 -19.97 -33.29 12.96
N ALA A 573 -20.42 -32.09 13.33
CA ALA A 573 -19.86 -31.36 14.47
C ALA A 573 -20.27 -31.96 15.84
N TYR A 574 -21.47 -32.53 15.91
CA TYR A 574 -22.06 -33.13 17.13
C TYR A 574 -22.59 -34.54 16.84
N ASP A 575 -23.19 -35.20 17.84
CA ASP A 575 -23.77 -36.54 17.70
C ASP A 575 -24.79 -36.61 16.55
N ALA A 576 -24.74 -37.68 15.75
CA ALA A 576 -25.57 -37.84 14.56
C ALA A 576 -27.09 -37.87 14.81
N ALA A 577 -27.54 -38.09 16.05
CA ALA A 577 -28.94 -38.01 16.46
C ALA A 577 -29.38 -36.61 16.94
N PHE A 578 -28.44 -35.68 17.15
CA PHE A 578 -28.78 -34.28 17.47
C PHE A 578 -29.50 -33.63 16.29
N THR A 579 -30.60 -32.93 16.55
CA THR A 579 -31.43 -32.28 15.51
C THR A 579 -31.90 -30.87 15.90
N GLY A 580 -31.21 -30.24 16.86
CA GLY A 580 -31.50 -28.86 17.28
C GLY A 580 -31.20 -27.80 16.22
N GLY A 581 -30.30 -28.11 15.29
CA GLY A 581 -29.66 -27.16 14.39
C GLY A 581 -28.34 -26.63 14.96
N VAL A 582 -27.56 -25.97 14.12
CA VAL A 582 -26.21 -25.47 14.46
C VAL A 582 -26.03 -24.03 13.96
N TYR A 583 -25.20 -23.26 14.65
CA TYR A 583 -24.62 -21.99 14.22
C TYR A 583 -23.15 -22.18 13.85
N VAL A 584 -22.66 -21.39 12.89
CA VAL A 584 -21.28 -21.41 12.41
C VAL A 584 -20.70 -20.01 12.44
N ALA A 585 -19.38 -19.94 12.63
CA ALA A 585 -18.52 -18.79 12.42
C ALA A 585 -17.11 -19.31 12.02
N THR A 586 -16.23 -18.41 11.64
CA THR A 586 -14.90 -18.72 11.08
C THR A 586 -13.88 -17.72 11.62
N ALA A 587 -12.66 -18.20 11.90
CA ALA A 587 -11.44 -17.42 12.16
C ALA A 587 -10.25 -18.38 12.30
N ASP A 588 -9.05 -17.99 11.89
CA ASP A 588 -7.80 -18.75 12.14
C ASP A 588 -7.36 -18.62 13.63
N PHE A 589 -7.47 -19.68 14.44
CA PHE A 589 -7.08 -19.67 15.87
C PHE A 589 -5.70 -20.27 16.12
N ASN A 590 -5.03 -20.81 15.11
CA ASN A 590 -3.69 -21.40 15.25
C ASN A 590 -2.62 -20.70 14.41
N ASN A 591 -3.01 -19.64 13.70
CA ASN A 591 -2.21 -18.87 12.76
C ASN A 591 -1.51 -19.78 11.73
N ASP A 592 -2.23 -20.80 11.23
CA ASP A 592 -1.76 -21.72 10.16
C ASP A 592 -2.09 -21.28 8.73
N GLY A 593 -2.85 -20.18 8.58
CA GLY A 593 -3.22 -19.54 7.32
C GLY A 593 -4.48 -20.12 6.68
N PHE A 594 -5.35 -20.77 7.47
CA PHE A 594 -6.64 -21.31 7.04
C PHE A 594 -7.66 -21.00 8.14
N ASP A 595 -8.82 -20.42 7.78
CA ASP A 595 -9.84 -20.13 8.79
C ASP A 595 -10.39 -21.42 9.43
N ASP A 596 -10.37 -21.50 10.76
CA ASP A 596 -10.95 -22.61 11.50
C ASP A 596 -12.46 -22.43 11.67
N ILE A 597 -13.20 -23.54 11.68
CA ILE A 597 -14.67 -23.54 11.75
C ILE A 597 -15.13 -23.67 13.20
N ILE A 598 -15.76 -22.60 13.70
CA ILE A 598 -16.43 -22.56 14.99
C ILE A 598 -17.86 -23.05 14.81
N THR A 599 -18.36 -23.83 15.76
CA THR A 599 -19.76 -24.29 15.78
C THR A 599 -20.41 -24.06 17.14
N GLY A 600 -21.68 -23.68 17.12
CA GLY A 600 -22.53 -23.54 18.31
C GLY A 600 -23.80 -24.38 18.20
N ALA A 601 -24.06 -25.23 19.20
CA ALA A 601 -25.28 -26.04 19.24
C ALA A 601 -26.51 -25.16 19.54
N ASP A 602 -27.58 -25.34 18.77
CA ASP A 602 -28.85 -24.62 18.96
C ASP A 602 -29.77 -25.35 19.96
N THR A 603 -31.09 -25.16 19.84
CA THR A 603 -32.12 -25.69 20.76
C THR A 603 -31.93 -27.17 21.10
N ASP A 604 -32.12 -27.52 22.38
CA ASP A 604 -32.01 -28.88 22.93
C ASP A 604 -30.56 -29.47 22.94
N GLY A 605 -29.56 -28.77 22.39
CA GLY A 605 -28.15 -29.22 22.39
C GLY A 605 -27.29 -28.77 23.58
N GLY A 606 -27.81 -27.84 24.39
CA GLY A 606 -27.02 -27.10 25.38
C GLY A 606 -26.14 -26.01 24.72
N PRO A 607 -25.48 -25.16 25.50
CA PRO A 607 -24.61 -24.09 24.98
C PRO A 607 -23.22 -24.63 24.57
N HIS A 608 -23.18 -25.74 23.84
CA HIS A 608 -21.93 -26.42 23.46
C HIS A 608 -21.29 -25.73 22.25
N VAL A 609 -20.11 -25.15 22.46
CA VAL A 609 -19.23 -24.59 21.42
C VAL A 609 -18.11 -25.58 21.08
N LYS A 610 -17.75 -25.68 19.80
CA LYS A 610 -16.56 -26.38 19.33
C LYS A 610 -15.81 -25.57 18.26
N VAL A 611 -14.51 -25.80 18.14
CA VAL A 611 -13.66 -25.29 17.05
C VAL A 611 -13.03 -26.47 16.31
N PHE A 612 -13.01 -26.41 14.98
CA PHE A 612 -12.44 -27.44 14.10
C PHE A 612 -11.44 -26.80 13.13
N ASN A 613 -10.20 -27.29 13.09
CA ASN A 613 -9.17 -26.65 12.28
C ASN A 613 -9.50 -26.69 10.78
N GLY A 614 -9.36 -25.57 10.07
CA GLY A 614 -9.75 -25.44 8.66
C GLY A 614 -9.03 -26.43 7.75
N ASN A 615 -7.69 -26.42 7.86
CA ASN A 615 -6.75 -27.24 7.10
C ASN A 615 -6.98 -28.77 7.29
N THR A 616 -7.15 -29.24 8.53
CA THR A 616 -7.20 -30.69 8.84
C THR A 616 -8.57 -31.26 9.17
N GLY A 617 -9.54 -30.42 9.59
CA GLY A 617 -10.83 -30.83 10.13
C GLY A 617 -10.78 -31.45 11.54
N ALA A 618 -9.70 -31.24 12.31
CA ALA A 618 -9.55 -31.77 13.66
C ALA A 618 -10.24 -30.90 14.72
N GLU A 619 -10.92 -31.51 15.70
CA GLU A 619 -11.54 -30.79 16.84
C GLU A 619 -10.47 -30.25 17.79
N MET A 620 -10.34 -28.92 17.86
CA MET A 620 -9.35 -28.20 18.67
C MET A 620 -9.89 -27.93 20.09
N ALA A 621 -11.13 -27.45 20.17
CA ALA A 621 -11.77 -27.03 21.42
C ALA A 621 -13.22 -27.53 21.52
N SER A 622 -13.70 -27.75 22.75
CA SER A 622 -15.01 -28.37 23.01
C SER A 622 -15.51 -28.04 24.44
N PHE A 623 -16.42 -27.08 24.58
CA PHE A 623 -16.83 -26.56 25.90
C PHE A 623 -18.28 -26.05 25.95
N PHE A 624 -18.81 -25.84 27.15
CA PHE A 624 -20.12 -25.20 27.36
C PHE A 624 -19.95 -23.73 27.75
N ALA A 625 -20.41 -22.81 26.91
CA ALA A 625 -20.25 -21.36 27.10
C ALA A 625 -21.15 -20.78 28.22
N TYR A 626 -22.26 -21.46 28.52
CA TYR A 626 -23.23 -21.12 29.57
C TYR A 626 -23.54 -22.37 30.43
N ASP A 627 -24.50 -22.30 31.35
CA ASP A 627 -24.91 -23.47 32.15
C ASP A 627 -25.31 -24.64 31.23
N PHE A 628 -24.73 -25.83 31.43
CA PHE A 628 -24.99 -27.00 30.60
C PHE A 628 -26.46 -27.47 30.62
N ALA A 629 -27.23 -27.06 31.64
CA ALA A 629 -28.66 -27.33 31.73
C ALA A 629 -29.55 -26.35 30.92
N PHE A 630 -28.96 -25.28 30.36
CA PHE A 630 -29.68 -24.32 29.51
C PHE A 630 -29.87 -24.86 28.09
N THR A 631 -31.12 -25.11 27.68
CA THR A 631 -31.43 -25.75 26.39
C THR A 631 -31.71 -24.80 25.22
N GLY A 632 -31.55 -23.48 25.38
CA GLY A 632 -31.73 -22.50 24.29
C GLY A 632 -30.59 -22.51 23.24
N GLY A 633 -29.47 -23.14 23.56
CA GLY A 633 -28.29 -23.21 22.71
C GLY A 633 -27.48 -21.91 22.69
N VAL A 634 -26.48 -21.86 21.82
CA VAL A 634 -25.49 -20.79 21.71
C VAL A 634 -25.34 -20.33 20.26
N ARG A 635 -25.14 -19.02 20.07
CA ARG A 635 -24.76 -18.38 18.81
C ARG A 635 -23.28 -18.03 18.92
N VAL A 636 -22.52 -18.15 17.85
CA VAL A 636 -21.05 -17.97 17.83
C VAL A 636 -20.65 -16.93 16.79
N ALA A 637 -19.57 -16.21 17.09
CA ALA A 637 -18.79 -15.35 16.21
C ALA A 637 -17.32 -15.38 16.71
N ALA A 638 -16.38 -14.84 15.94
CA ALA A 638 -15.01 -14.66 16.40
C ALA A 638 -14.32 -13.46 15.73
N GLY A 639 -13.21 -13.06 16.32
CA GLY A 639 -12.35 -11.95 15.91
C GLY A 639 -11.53 -11.46 17.10
N ASP A 640 -10.39 -10.83 16.84
CA ASP A 640 -9.45 -10.36 17.87
C ASP A 640 -9.98 -9.07 18.56
N LEU A 641 -10.55 -9.20 19.76
CA LEU A 641 -11.08 -8.06 20.52
C LEU A 641 -10.02 -7.45 21.44
N ASN A 642 -9.19 -8.28 22.07
CA ASN A 642 -8.16 -7.81 23.01
C ASN A 642 -6.91 -7.24 22.31
N GLY A 643 -6.69 -7.56 21.03
CA GLY A 643 -5.54 -7.15 20.24
C GLY A 643 -4.33 -8.10 20.36
N ASP A 644 -4.51 -9.35 20.79
CA ASP A 644 -3.41 -10.31 21.00
C ASP A 644 -2.96 -11.05 19.73
N ASN A 645 -3.63 -10.84 18.59
CA ASN A 645 -3.44 -11.53 17.30
C ASN A 645 -3.88 -13.00 17.29
N THR A 646 -4.70 -13.41 18.27
CA THR A 646 -5.47 -14.66 18.28
C THR A 646 -6.97 -14.31 18.35
N PRO A 647 -7.78 -14.69 17.36
CA PRO A 647 -9.23 -14.41 17.39
C PRO A 647 -9.92 -14.93 18.65
N ASP A 648 -10.76 -14.12 19.27
CA ASP A 648 -11.57 -14.51 20.44
C ASP A 648 -12.84 -15.27 20.04
N ILE A 649 -13.31 -16.18 20.89
CA ILE A 649 -14.62 -16.82 20.70
C ILE A 649 -15.72 -15.97 21.36
N ILE A 650 -16.51 -15.28 20.54
CA ILE A 650 -17.69 -14.53 20.98
C ILE A 650 -18.92 -15.43 21.00
N THR A 651 -19.68 -15.43 22.10
CA THR A 651 -20.86 -16.28 22.26
C THR A 651 -22.09 -15.50 22.72
N GLY A 652 -23.23 -15.72 22.05
CA GLY A 652 -24.54 -15.19 22.42
C GLY A 652 -25.49 -16.28 22.93
N ALA A 653 -26.14 -16.05 24.06
CA ALA A 653 -27.15 -16.97 24.59
C ALA A 653 -28.41 -17.02 23.69
N GLY A 654 -28.97 -18.22 23.48
CA GLY A 654 -30.18 -18.43 22.67
C GLY A 654 -31.51 -18.08 23.37
N PRO A 655 -32.65 -18.33 22.70
CA PRO A 655 -33.98 -18.09 23.27
C PRO A 655 -34.23 -18.88 24.56
N GLY A 656 -34.97 -18.27 25.49
CA GLY A 656 -35.15 -18.76 26.87
C GLY A 656 -33.98 -18.41 27.80
N GLY A 657 -32.90 -17.83 27.27
CA GLY A 657 -31.87 -17.15 28.03
C GLY A 657 -32.05 -15.63 27.94
N GLY A 658 -31.42 -14.90 28.86
CA GLY A 658 -31.25 -13.45 28.70
C GLY A 658 -30.42 -13.12 27.44
N PRO A 659 -30.35 -11.85 27.02
CA PRO A 659 -29.47 -11.41 25.94
C PRO A 659 -28.01 -11.36 26.44
N HIS A 660 -27.49 -12.48 26.92
CA HIS A 660 -26.16 -12.59 27.53
C HIS A 660 -25.12 -12.79 26.43
N VAL A 661 -24.06 -11.98 26.44
CA VAL A 661 -22.85 -12.18 25.64
C VAL A 661 -21.67 -12.55 26.54
N ARG A 662 -20.82 -13.47 26.07
CA ARG A 662 -19.53 -13.83 26.66
C ARG A 662 -18.48 -13.96 25.58
N VAL A 663 -17.35 -13.27 25.75
CA VAL A 663 -16.14 -13.37 24.92
C VAL A 663 -15.13 -14.28 25.61
N PHE A 664 -14.53 -15.25 24.93
CA PHE A 664 -13.50 -16.13 25.48
C PHE A 664 -12.19 -15.97 24.71
N ASP A 665 -11.15 -15.62 25.46
CA ASP A 665 -9.73 -15.53 25.09
C ASP A 665 -9.29 -16.63 24.10
N GLY A 666 -8.91 -16.22 22.89
CA GLY A 666 -8.42 -17.10 21.83
C GLY A 666 -7.10 -17.80 22.16
N SER A 667 -6.12 -17.04 22.69
CA SER A 667 -4.78 -17.51 23.05
C SER A 667 -4.80 -18.70 24.04
N SER A 668 -5.87 -18.82 24.83
CA SER A 668 -6.05 -19.86 25.84
C SER A 668 -6.43 -21.25 25.28
N LEU A 669 -6.88 -21.33 24.02
CA LEU A 669 -7.39 -22.56 23.40
C LEU A 669 -6.32 -23.67 23.17
N PRO A 670 -5.09 -23.39 22.70
CA PRO A 670 -4.15 -24.43 22.30
C PRO A 670 -3.60 -25.32 23.44
N GLN A 671 -3.61 -24.85 24.70
CA GLN A 671 -2.78 -25.46 25.75
C GLN A 671 -3.44 -26.51 26.67
N SER A 672 -4.79 -26.72 26.69
CA SER A 672 -5.36 -27.52 27.80
C SER A 672 -6.54 -28.50 27.57
N VAL A 673 -7.19 -28.57 26.39
CA VAL A 673 -8.49 -29.28 26.27
C VAL A 673 -8.48 -30.58 25.42
N MET A 674 -7.31 -31.17 25.14
CA MET A 674 -7.22 -32.52 24.55
C MET A 674 -7.57 -33.64 25.56
N GLY A 675 -8.85 -33.82 25.87
CA GLY A 675 -9.37 -35.13 26.28
C GLY A 675 -10.47 -35.17 27.34
N ASN A 676 -11.71 -35.40 26.87
CA ASN A 676 -12.85 -36.03 27.56
C ASN A 676 -13.58 -35.29 28.71
N ALA A 677 -14.92 -35.33 28.60
CA ALA A 677 -15.92 -35.31 29.67
C ALA A 677 -15.73 -34.37 30.89
N GLN A 678 -16.44 -33.23 30.83
CA GLN A 678 -17.07 -32.61 32.01
C GLN A 678 -16.11 -32.02 33.07
N THR A 679 -14.95 -31.51 32.68
CA THR A 679 -14.04 -30.78 33.57
C THR A 679 -13.82 -29.32 33.17
N ASN A 680 -14.12 -28.42 34.10
CA ASN A 680 -13.57 -27.07 34.25
C ASN A 680 -13.74 -26.04 33.12
N VAL A 681 -14.89 -25.37 33.13
CA VAL A 681 -15.06 -23.96 32.71
C VAL A 681 -14.34 -23.01 33.71
N ALA A 682 -13.12 -23.36 34.14
CA ALA A 682 -12.39 -22.76 35.26
C ALA A 682 -10.91 -22.46 34.96
N ASN A 683 -10.46 -22.76 33.73
CA ASN A 683 -9.18 -22.28 33.19
C ASN A 683 -9.40 -21.11 32.21
N LEU A 684 -10.55 -21.06 31.52
CA LEU A 684 -11.09 -19.86 30.85
C LEU A 684 -11.55 -18.85 31.91
N THR A 685 -10.59 -18.30 32.67
CA THR A 685 -10.85 -17.85 34.06
C THR A 685 -11.56 -16.50 34.13
N HIS A 686 -11.39 -15.64 33.11
CA HIS A 686 -12.24 -14.48 32.87
C HIS A 686 -12.61 -14.40 31.39
N PRO A 687 -13.90 -14.34 31.04
CA PRO A 687 -14.31 -13.87 29.72
C PRO A 687 -14.03 -12.36 29.58
N LEU A 688 -13.46 -11.94 28.45
CA LEU A 688 -13.04 -10.54 28.20
C LEU A 688 -14.21 -9.54 28.26
N GLY A 689 -15.41 -9.99 27.85
CA GLY A 689 -16.69 -9.31 28.06
C GLY A 689 -17.75 -10.28 28.59
N ASN A 690 -18.62 -9.84 29.49
CA ASN A 690 -19.61 -10.71 30.19
C ASN A 690 -20.89 -9.96 30.59
N PHE A 691 -21.64 -9.49 29.59
CA PHE A 691 -22.64 -8.45 29.78
C PHE A 691 -23.97 -8.74 29.06
N PHE A 692 -24.91 -7.82 29.22
CA PHE A 692 -26.24 -7.88 28.60
C PHE A 692 -26.44 -6.66 27.68
N PRO A 693 -26.16 -6.75 26.37
CA PRO A 693 -26.43 -5.68 25.40
C PRO A 693 -27.90 -5.22 25.35
N TYR A 694 -28.86 -6.05 25.78
CA TYR A 694 -30.28 -5.67 25.85
C TYR A 694 -30.82 -5.88 27.27
N ALA A 695 -32.02 -5.36 27.57
CA ALA A 695 -32.58 -5.40 28.93
C ALA A 695 -32.59 -6.83 29.51
N ALA A 696 -31.93 -7.06 30.65
CA ALA A 696 -31.64 -8.41 31.15
C ALA A 696 -32.86 -9.31 31.48
N GLY A 697 -34.08 -8.76 31.50
CA GLY A 697 -35.35 -9.51 31.61
C GLY A 697 -36.01 -9.86 30.28
N PHE A 698 -35.32 -9.66 29.15
CA PHE A 698 -35.71 -10.10 27.82
C PHE A 698 -35.24 -11.54 27.59
N GLU A 699 -36.12 -12.46 27.20
CA GLU A 699 -35.79 -13.89 27.09
C GLU A 699 -35.63 -14.38 25.63
N GLY A 700 -35.45 -13.46 24.66
CA GLY A 700 -35.32 -13.81 23.24
C GLY A 700 -33.91 -14.23 22.80
N GLY A 701 -32.92 -14.18 23.69
CA GLY A 701 -31.50 -14.35 23.38
C GLY A 701 -30.89 -13.21 22.56
N VAL A 702 -29.67 -13.43 22.06
CA VAL A 702 -28.88 -12.44 21.31
C VAL A 702 -28.11 -13.11 20.16
N TYR A 703 -27.99 -12.41 19.05
CA TYR A 703 -27.09 -12.74 17.93
C TYR A 703 -25.83 -11.88 18.02
N VAL A 704 -24.68 -12.42 17.60
CA VAL A 704 -23.35 -11.79 17.69
C VAL A 704 -22.63 -11.87 16.35
N SER A 705 -21.77 -10.89 16.06
CA SER A 705 -20.77 -10.86 14.98
C SER A 705 -19.58 -10.01 15.45
N ALA A 706 -18.43 -10.15 14.82
CA ALA A 706 -17.24 -9.34 15.10
C ALA A 706 -16.66 -8.77 13.80
N GLY A 707 -16.28 -7.50 13.77
CA GLY A 707 -15.64 -6.88 12.59
C GLY A 707 -14.98 -5.54 12.88
N LEU A 708 -14.08 -5.11 12.00
CA LEU A 708 -13.28 -3.88 12.10
C LEU A 708 -14.12 -2.63 11.83
N ILE A 709 -14.90 -2.14 12.79
CA ILE A 709 -15.89 -1.08 12.54
C ILE A 709 -15.33 0.31 12.80
N THR A 710 -14.58 0.48 13.89
CA THR A 710 -13.98 1.75 14.28
C THR A 710 -12.78 2.13 13.42
N GLY A 711 -12.15 1.17 12.75
CA GLY A 711 -10.97 1.37 11.92
C GLY A 711 -9.67 1.52 12.73
N ASP A 712 -9.69 1.11 14.00
CA ASP A 712 -8.58 1.27 14.95
C ASP A 712 -7.69 0.02 15.10
N ASN A 713 -7.86 -0.92 14.17
CA ASN A 713 -7.26 -2.25 14.06
C ASN A 713 -7.62 -3.28 15.16
N ARG A 714 -8.60 -3.01 16.03
CA ARG A 714 -9.22 -4.05 16.86
C ARG A 714 -10.58 -4.47 16.28
N VAL A 715 -11.03 -5.68 16.60
CA VAL A 715 -12.30 -6.19 16.11
C VAL A 715 -13.43 -5.79 17.06
N ASP A 716 -14.44 -5.09 16.55
CA ASP A 716 -15.57 -4.58 17.31
C ASP A 716 -16.72 -5.61 17.40
N LEU A 717 -17.42 -5.62 18.52
CA LEU A 717 -18.53 -6.52 18.80
C LEU A 717 -19.86 -5.95 18.28
N VAL A 718 -20.46 -6.60 17.29
CA VAL A 718 -21.84 -6.32 16.85
C VAL A 718 -22.82 -7.28 17.52
N THR A 719 -23.90 -6.74 18.07
CA THR A 719 -24.99 -7.54 18.64
C THR A 719 -26.32 -7.23 17.99
N GLY A 720 -27.14 -8.26 17.78
CA GLY A 720 -28.52 -8.15 17.30
C GLY A 720 -29.51 -8.75 18.31
N ALA A 721 -30.57 -8.02 18.65
CA ALA A 721 -31.60 -8.52 19.55
C ALA A 721 -32.34 -9.73 18.96
N GLY A 722 -32.61 -10.75 19.80
CA GLY A 722 -33.34 -11.96 19.41
C GLY A 722 -34.86 -11.77 19.26
N GLU A 723 -35.59 -12.89 19.20
CA GLU A 723 -37.04 -12.89 18.98
C GLU A 723 -37.79 -12.24 20.16
N GLY A 724 -38.59 -11.21 19.85
CA GLY A 724 -39.31 -10.38 20.83
C GLY A 724 -38.64 -9.03 21.13
N GLY A 725 -37.34 -8.87 20.83
CA GLY A 725 -36.58 -7.65 21.16
C GLY A 725 -36.81 -6.47 20.22
N GLY A 726 -37.45 -6.71 19.08
CA GLY A 726 -37.46 -5.76 17.96
C GLY A 726 -36.18 -5.86 17.11
N PRO A 727 -36.17 -5.24 15.92
CA PRO A 727 -34.97 -5.15 15.09
C PRO A 727 -34.05 -4.07 15.69
N HIS A 728 -33.32 -4.41 16.75
CA HIS A 728 -32.41 -3.53 17.47
C HIS A 728 -30.98 -4.06 17.33
N VAL A 729 -30.06 -3.19 16.93
CA VAL A 729 -28.61 -3.45 16.81
C VAL A 729 -27.85 -2.53 17.76
N ARG A 730 -26.77 -3.04 18.35
CA ARG A 730 -25.77 -2.29 19.13
C ARG A 730 -24.37 -2.75 18.73
N VAL A 731 -23.46 -1.81 18.51
CA VAL A 731 -22.03 -2.04 18.24
C VAL A 731 -21.24 -1.59 19.46
N PHE A 732 -20.25 -2.38 19.86
CA PHE A 732 -19.36 -2.09 20.99
C PHE A 732 -17.90 -2.13 20.55
N ASP A 733 -17.13 -1.17 21.05
CA ASP A 733 -15.68 -1.04 20.87
C ASP A 733 -14.97 -2.29 21.41
N GLY A 734 -14.02 -2.84 20.65
CA GLY A 734 -13.24 -4.02 21.04
C GLY A 734 -12.41 -3.84 22.32
N ALA A 735 -12.02 -2.61 22.66
CA ALA A 735 -11.16 -2.26 23.80
C ALA A 735 -11.54 -2.94 25.13
N ALA A 736 -10.55 -3.11 26.01
CA ALA A 736 -10.41 -3.92 27.25
C ALA A 736 -11.54 -4.02 28.30
N SER A 737 -12.79 -3.72 27.96
CA SER A 737 -14.01 -4.07 28.70
C SER A 737 -15.19 -4.52 27.82
N VAL A 738 -15.13 -4.33 26.49
CA VAL A 738 -16.14 -4.74 25.49
C VAL A 738 -17.58 -4.21 25.78
N GLU A 739 -17.72 -3.19 26.62
CA GLU A 739 -19.01 -2.60 27.05
C GLU A 739 -19.27 -1.18 26.50
N THR A 740 -18.28 -0.55 25.85
CA THR A 740 -18.38 0.80 25.29
C THR A 740 -19.18 0.80 23.99
N GLU A 741 -20.41 1.32 24.00
CA GLU A 741 -21.23 1.44 22.78
C GLU A 741 -20.66 2.48 21.80
N VAL A 742 -20.33 2.03 20.58
CA VAL A 742 -20.01 2.88 19.43
C VAL A 742 -21.29 3.47 18.84
N THR A 743 -22.29 2.63 18.58
CA THR A 743 -23.59 3.07 18.06
C THR A 743 -24.73 2.11 18.38
N SER A 744 -25.97 2.60 18.25
CA SER A 744 -27.17 1.76 18.28
C SER A 744 -28.29 2.30 17.39
N PHE A 745 -28.92 1.40 16.63
CA PHE A 745 -29.92 1.73 15.62
C PHE A 745 -30.98 0.64 15.44
N PHE A 746 -32.06 0.99 14.74
CA PHE A 746 -33.19 0.12 14.43
C PHE A 746 -33.32 -0.05 12.91
N PRO A 747 -32.65 -1.06 12.30
CA PRO A 747 -32.54 -1.21 10.85
C PRO A 747 -33.86 -1.42 10.09
N PHE A 748 -34.93 -1.83 10.77
CA PHE A 748 -36.22 -2.16 10.15
C PHE A 748 -37.41 -1.63 10.97
N ALA A 749 -38.54 -1.40 10.31
CA ALA A 749 -39.75 -0.89 10.94
C ALA A 749 -40.83 -1.98 11.14
N GLY A 750 -41.49 -1.96 12.30
CA GLY A 750 -42.84 -2.54 12.45
C GLY A 750 -42.98 -4.04 12.72
N PHE A 751 -41.89 -4.78 12.98
CA PHE A 751 -41.95 -6.18 13.43
C PHE A 751 -41.12 -6.40 14.71
N THR A 752 -41.27 -7.55 15.37
CA THR A 752 -40.63 -7.86 16.67
C THR A 752 -39.74 -9.11 16.65
N GLY A 753 -39.44 -9.65 15.47
CA GLY A 753 -38.74 -10.95 15.31
C GLY A 753 -37.24 -10.94 15.56
N GLY A 754 -36.67 -9.82 16.03
CA GLY A 754 -35.23 -9.67 16.17
C GLY A 754 -34.51 -9.45 14.84
N VAL A 755 -33.18 -9.49 14.89
CA VAL A 755 -32.26 -9.32 13.77
C VAL A 755 -31.08 -10.28 13.87
N ARG A 756 -30.50 -10.61 12.73
CA ARG A 756 -29.29 -11.41 12.57
C ARG A 756 -28.23 -10.48 12.05
N VAL A 757 -27.10 -10.40 12.73
CA VAL A 757 -26.01 -9.48 12.40
C VAL A 757 -24.85 -10.25 11.78
N ALA A 758 -24.17 -9.59 10.86
CA ALA A 758 -22.90 -9.96 10.29
C ALA A 758 -22.07 -8.69 10.06
N THR A 759 -20.80 -8.89 9.77
CA THR A 759 -19.79 -7.87 9.49
C THR A 759 -19.06 -8.22 8.18
N GLY A 760 -18.29 -7.26 7.65
CA GLY A 760 -17.45 -7.43 6.47
C GLY A 760 -17.33 -6.15 5.66
N ASP A 761 -16.15 -5.86 5.12
CA ASP A 761 -15.90 -4.79 4.17
C ASP A 761 -16.73 -5.04 2.89
N VAL A 762 -17.80 -4.24 2.71
CA VAL A 762 -18.67 -4.35 1.53
C VAL A 762 -18.38 -3.30 0.45
N ASN A 763 -17.47 -2.37 0.72
CA ASN A 763 -17.33 -1.12 -0.05
C ASN A 763 -15.92 -0.89 -0.62
N GLY A 764 -14.90 -1.54 -0.04
CA GLY A 764 -13.50 -1.51 -0.44
C GLY A 764 -12.63 -0.48 0.30
N ASP A 765 -13.08 0.09 1.42
CA ASP A 765 -12.32 1.07 2.21
C ASP A 765 -11.50 0.47 3.37
N ASN A 766 -11.52 -0.87 3.55
CA ASN A 766 -10.87 -1.63 4.61
C ASN A 766 -11.52 -1.48 6.01
N VAL A 767 -12.75 -0.98 6.11
CA VAL A 767 -13.57 -0.97 7.33
C VAL A 767 -14.77 -1.89 7.15
N ASP A 768 -15.10 -2.69 8.17
CA ASP A 768 -16.23 -3.61 8.11
C ASP A 768 -17.57 -2.88 8.29
N GLU A 769 -18.50 -3.21 7.40
CA GLU A 769 -19.87 -2.71 7.46
C GLU A 769 -20.79 -3.64 8.25
N VAL A 770 -21.80 -3.10 8.93
CA VAL A 770 -22.78 -3.91 9.67
C VAL A 770 -23.89 -4.37 8.72
N ILE A 771 -23.85 -5.65 8.37
CA ILE A 771 -24.83 -6.33 7.51
C ILE A 771 -25.92 -6.92 8.41
N VAL A 772 -27.18 -6.52 8.20
CA VAL A 772 -28.30 -6.96 9.06
C VAL A 772 -29.36 -7.72 8.26
N GLY A 773 -29.56 -8.99 8.63
CA GLY A 773 -30.67 -9.83 8.20
C GLY A 773 -31.88 -9.72 9.13
N ALA A 774 -33.09 -9.64 8.58
CA ALA A 774 -34.33 -9.59 9.36
C ALA A 774 -34.68 -10.92 10.04
N GLY A 775 -35.22 -10.85 11.26
CA GLY A 775 -35.82 -11.97 11.97
C GLY A 775 -37.19 -12.42 11.43
N PRO A 776 -37.82 -13.45 12.02
CA PRO A 776 -39.09 -13.98 11.54
C PRO A 776 -40.21 -12.94 11.61
N GLY A 777 -41.06 -12.89 10.59
CA GLY A 777 -42.07 -11.86 10.40
C GLY A 777 -41.55 -10.56 9.77
N GLY A 778 -40.23 -10.35 9.66
CA GLY A 778 -39.63 -9.23 8.90
C GLY A 778 -39.47 -9.49 7.40
N GLY A 779 -39.79 -10.70 6.93
CA GLY A 779 -39.45 -11.17 5.59
C GLY A 779 -37.95 -11.48 5.46
N PRO A 780 -37.46 -11.91 4.27
CA PRO A 780 -36.04 -12.14 4.06
C PRO A 780 -35.36 -10.83 3.67
N ASN A 781 -35.44 -9.79 4.50
CA ASN A 781 -34.83 -8.50 4.20
C ASN A 781 -33.39 -8.44 4.72
N VAL A 782 -32.47 -7.91 3.91
CA VAL A 782 -31.09 -7.60 4.29
C VAL A 782 -30.85 -6.13 4.08
N ALA A 783 -30.23 -5.44 5.03
CA ALA A 783 -29.82 -4.05 4.90
C ALA A 783 -28.44 -3.80 5.51
N ILE A 784 -27.69 -2.86 4.96
CA ILE A 784 -26.28 -2.61 5.29
C ILE A 784 -26.11 -1.21 5.87
N PHE A 785 -25.32 -1.11 6.94
CA PHE A 785 -25.14 0.10 7.74
C PHE A 785 -23.66 0.35 8.02
N ASN A 786 -23.20 1.58 7.83
CA ASN A 786 -21.88 1.99 8.28
C ASN A 786 -21.81 1.86 9.82
N GLY A 787 -20.87 1.05 10.30
CA GLY A 787 -20.87 0.58 11.69
C GLY A 787 -20.67 1.70 12.72
N ASN A 788 -19.86 2.72 12.43
CA ASN A 788 -19.63 3.84 13.34
C ASN A 788 -20.86 4.75 13.49
N THR A 789 -21.59 4.99 12.40
CA THR A 789 -22.70 5.96 12.40
C THR A 789 -24.07 5.32 12.64
N GLY A 790 -24.21 4.01 12.46
CA GLY A 790 -25.51 3.32 12.44
C GLY A 790 -26.43 3.79 11.29
N SER A 791 -25.87 4.46 10.29
CA SER A 791 -26.59 4.99 9.13
C SER A 791 -26.55 4.00 7.96
N VAL A 792 -27.62 3.96 7.15
CA VAL A 792 -27.68 3.06 5.98
C VAL A 792 -26.57 3.46 5.00
N LEU A 793 -25.73 2.50 4.60
CA LEU A 793 -24.60 2.73 3.69
C LEU A 793 -25.08 3.36 2.38
N SER A 794 -24.34 4.34 1.83
CA SER A 794 -24.72 5.00 0.59
C SER A 794 -24.44 4.13 -0.64
N GLY A 795 -25.48 3.49 -1.19
CA GLY A 795 -25.37 2.67 -2.39
C GLY A 795 -26.71 2.28 -3.00
N ALA A 796 -26.68 1.55 -4.12
CA ALA A 796 -27.89 1.04 -4.78
C ALA A 796 -28.38 -0.30 -4.21
N ASN A 797 -27.52 -1.02 -3.49
CA ASN A 797 -27.72 -2.40 -3.04
C ASN A 797 -27.68 -2.54 -1.50
N ASN A 798 -27.81 -1.43 -0.78
CA ASN A 798 -27.81 -1.34 0.69
C ASN A 798 -29.06 -1.90 1.39
N ASN A 799 -30.09 -2.31 0.64
CA ASN A 799 -31.36 -2.83 1.17
C ASN A 799 -32.01 -3.75 0.12
N PHE A 800 -32.08 -5.06 0.37
CA PHE A 800 -32.50 -6.05 -0.63
C PHE A 800 -33.10 -7.33 -0.03
N PHE A 801 -33.86 -8.05 -0.87
CA PHE A 801 -34.45 -9.34 -0.53
C PHE A 801 -33.74 -10.48 -1.31
N PRO A 802 -32.86 -11.30 -0.68
CA PRO A 802 -32.26 -12.47 -1.32
C PRO A 802 -33.27 -13.55 -1.74
N PHE A 803 -34.44 -13.63 -1.08
CA PHE A 803 -35.48 -14.65 -1.33
C PHE A 803 -36.87 -14.00 -1.57
N SER A 804 -37.88 -14.81 -1.90
CA SER A 804 -39.25 -14.33 -2.13
C SER A 804 -39.80 -13.52 -0.95
N THR A 805 -40.42 -12.36 -1.22
CA THR A 805 -41.06 -11.51 -0.20
C THR A 805 -42.31 -12.14 0.43
N GLU A 806 -42.82 -13.24 -0.11
CA GLU A 806 -43.89 -14.04 0.51
C GLU A 806 -43.38 -14.94 1.66
N PHE A 807 -42.06 -15.15 1.77
CA PHE A 807 -41.46 -16.01 2.80
C PHE A 807 -41.26 -15.25 4.13
N GLY A 808 -41.77 -15.79 5.23
CA GLY A 808 -41.81 -15.11 6.54
C GLY A 808 -40.69 -15.46 7.54
N GLY A 809 -39.77 -16.38 7.23
CA GLY A 809 -38.83 -16.96 8.22
C GLY A 809 -37.63 -16.10 8.61
N GLY A 810 -37.47 -14.94 7.98
CA GLY A 810 -36.26 -14.14 8.11
C GLY A 810 -35.07 -14.71 7.32
N VAL A 811 -33.90 -14.11 7.51
CA VAL A 811 -32.66 -14.42 6.80
C VAL A 811 -31.48 -14.42 7.78
N PHE A 812 -30.51 -15.30 7.54
CA PHE A 812 -29.16 -15.30 8.13
C PHE A 812 -28.19 -14.69 7.11
N VAL A 813 -27.15 -14.00 7.57
CA VAL A 813 -26.21 -13.23 6.74
C VAL A 813 -24.78 -13.51 7.16
N SER A 814 -23.84 -13.35 6.23
CA SER A 814 -22.40 -13.18 6.45
C SER A 814 -21.88 -12.19 5.42
N GLY A 815 -20.97 -11.29 5.79
CA GLY A 815 -20.04 -10.70 4.82
C GLY A 815 -18.82 -11.62 4.67
N ALA A 816 -17.95 -11.31 3.71
CA ALA A 816 -16.56 -11.76 3.71
C ALA A 816 -15.77 -10.99 4.80
N THR A 817 -14.80 -11.63 5.44
CA THR A 817 -14.09 -11.09 6.61
C THR A 817 -12.58 -11.08 6.41
N ARG A 818 -11.91 -10.04 6.90
CA ARG A 818 -10.44 -9.92 6.82
C ARG A 818 -9.83 -10.20 8.19
N SER A 819 -8.99 -11.23 8.29
CA SER A 819 -8.16 -11.43 9.47
C SER A 819 -7.08 -10.34 9.55
N LEU A 820 -6.88 -9.75 10.73
CA LEU A 820 -5.77 -8.83 11.02
C LEU A 820 -4.69 -9.52 11.85
N SER A 821 -3.49 -8.93 11.81
CA SER A 821 -2.40 -9.20 12.72
C SER A 821 -1.59 -7.92 12.89
N GLY A 822 -1.81 -7.20 14.00
CA GLY A 822 -1.04 -6.03 14.41
C GLY A 822 -1.77 -5.09 15.40
N SER A 823 -1.29 -5.01 16.64
CA SER A 823 -1.76 -4.05 17.66
C SER A 823 -0.87 -2.80 17.75
N PRO A 824 -1.43 -1.56 17.68
CA PRO A 824 -0.65 -0.32 17.64
C PRO A 824 -0.35 0.33 19.01
N LEU A 825 0.74 1.11 19.09
CA LEU A 825 1.02 2.06 20.18
C LEU A 825 0.30 3.39 19.97
N ARG A 826 -0.21 4.01 21.06
CA ARG A 826 -0.98 5.27 21.04
C ARG A 826 -0.40 6.39 21.90
N ILE A 827 -0.88 7.63 21.76
CA ILE A 827 -0.45 8.79 22.57
C ILE A 827 -1.21 8.92 23.91
N ASP A 828 -0.50 8.95 25.04
CA ASP A 828 -1.05 9.26 26.38
C ASP A 828 -1.27 10.79 26.57
N GLY A 829 -2.12 11.34 25.70
CA GLY A 829 -2.73 12.67 25.83
C GLY A 829 -1.79 13.88 25.92
N GLY A 830 -2.35 14.98 26.42
CA GLY A 830 -1.65 16.26 26.60
C GLY A 830 -2.28 17.41 25.80
N SER A 831 -1.46 18.19 25.09
CA SER A 831 -1.92 19.11 24.06
C SER A 831 -0.88 19.15 22.93
N PRO A 832 -1.29 19.03 21.64
CA PRO A 832 -0.38 19.13 20.50
C PRO A 832 0.50 20.39 20.52
N ARG A 833 1.69 20.33 19.90
CA ARG A 833 2.57 21.50 19.82
C ARG A 833 1.86 22.60 19.00
N PRO A 834 1.82 23.87 19.47
CA PRO A 834 1.09 24.96 18.80
C PRO A 834 1.83 25.58 17.61
N GLU A 835 2.86 24.90 17.10
CA GLU A 835 3.68 25.28 15.93
C GLU A 835 3.70 24.09 14.96
N SER A 836 3.99 24.32 13.68
CA SER A 836 4.09 23.24 12.69
C SER A 836 5.19 22.24 13.09
N VAL A 837 4.80 21.05 13.51
CA VAL A 837 5.71 19.94 13.76
C VAL A 837 6.36 19.50 12.45
N ASN A 838 7.64 19.12 12.51
CA ASN A 838 8.34 18.57 11.36
C ASN A 838 7.85 17.14 11.12
N GLU A 839 7.53 16.82 9.87
CA GLU A 839 7.29 15.45 9.40
C GLU A 839 8.57 14.60 9.57
N LEU A 840 8.41 13.36 10.01
CA LEU A 840 9.49 12.41 10.22
C LEU A 840 10.12 11.98 8.89
N SER A 841 11.46 11.92 8.82
CA SER A 841 12.15 11.38 7.64
C SER A 841 12.86 10.06 7.93
N TYR A 842 13.10 9.26 6.89
CA TYR A 842 13.92 8.05 6.99
C TYR A 842 15.35 8.32 7.49
N SER A 843 15.88 9.53 7.27
CA SER A 843 17.16 9.99 7.83
C SER A 843 17.14 10.09 9.36
N ASP A 844 15.97 10.41 9.93
CA ASP A 844 15.75 10.53 11.37
C ASP A 844 15.45 9.17 12.00
N LEU A 845 14.68 8.33 11.30
CA LEU A 845 14.26 7.01 11.77
C LEU A 845 15.42 5.99 11.84
N GLN A 846 16.27 5.92 10.81
CA GLN A 846 17.27 4.86 10.68
C GLN A 846 18.32 4.79 11.81
N PRO A 847 18.86 5.91 12.35
CA PRO A 847 19.76 5.88 13.49
C PRO A 847 19.10 5.37 14.78
N ILE A 848 17.83 5.75 15.01
CA ILE A 848 17.04 5.33 16.17
C ILE A 848 16.75 3.83 16.08
N TYR A 849 16.34 3.35 14.90
CA TYR A 849 16.09 1.94 14.64
C TYR A 849 17.31 1.05 14.93
N THR A 850 18.49 1.51 14.49
CA THR A 850 19.75 0.82 14.73
C THR A 850 20.03 0.71 16.24
N ALA A 851 19.79 1.78 17.00
CA ALA A 851 19.93 1.77 18.45
C ALA A 851 18.87 0.93 19.17
N ALA A 852 17.64 0.84 18.66
CA ALA A 852 16.60 -0.03 19.21
C ALA A 852 16.99 -1.52 19.07
N ILE A 853 17.43 -1.93 17.87
CA ILE A 853 17.97 -3.29 17.64
C ILE A 853 19.21 -3.56 18.51
N ASP A 854 20.16 -2.62 18.59
CA ASP A 854 21.33 -2.77 19.45
C ASP A 854 20.94 -2.95 20.93
N ARG A 855 19.95 -2.20 21.44
CA ARG A 855 19.47 -2.34 22.83
C ARG A 855 18.83 -3.70 23.09
N LEU A 856 17.96 -4.19 22.21
CA LEU A 856 17.34 -5.52 22.31
C LEU A 856 18.41 -6.64 22.26
N GLY A 857 19.38 -6.53 21.35
CA GLY A 857 20.49 -7.50 21.24
C GLY A 857 21.42 -7.49 22.45
N ASN A 858 21.66 -6.32 23.07
CA ASN A 858 22.44 -6.22 24.31
C ASN A 858 21.74 -6.82 25.55
N LEU A 859 20.41 -6.98 25.51
CA LEU A 859 19.64 -7.72 26.52
C LEU A 859 19.66 -9.24 26.31
N GLY A 860 20.13 -9.73 25.16
CA GLY A 860 20.28 -11.15 24.85
C GLY A 860 19.25 -11.72 23.87
N LEU A 861 18.36 -10.88 23.32
CA LEU A 861 17.34 -11.30 22.36
C LEU A 861 17.94 -11.59 20.98
N SER A 862 17.35 -12.53 20.24
CA SER A 862 17.78 -12.88 18.88
C SER A 862 17.23 -11.88 17.85
N THR A 863 18.00 -10.83 17.56
CA THR A 863 17.58 -9.74 16.65
C THR A 863 17.73 -10.06 15.15
N THR A 864 17.95 -11.32 14.79
CA THR A 864 18.28 -11.73 13.40
C THR A 864 17.09 -11.64 12.45
N SER A 865 15.86 -11.72 12.97
CA SER A 865 14.62 -11.39 12.24
C SER A 865 14.49 -9.87 12.05
N LEU A 866 14.66 -9.12 13.14
CA LEU A 866 14.40 -7.68 13.23
C LEU A 866 15.21 -6.85 12.22
N SER A 867 16.45 -7.24 11.89
CA SER A 867 17.27 -6.52 10.91
C SER A 867 16.71 -6.52 9.48
N ASN A 868 15.66 -7.29 9.19
CA ASN A 868 15.06 -7.44 7.86
C ASN A 868 13.63 -6.88 7.76
N LEU A 869 13.09 -6.30 8.84
CA LEU A 869 11.76 -5.69 8.82
C LEU A 869 11.74 -4.45 7.92
N ASN A 870 10.59 -4.24 7.29
CA ASN A 870 10.27 -3.06 6.51
C ASN A 870 9.85 -1.93 7.45
N LEU A 871 10.33 -0.71 7.18
CA LEU A 871 9.95 0.48 7.94
C LEU A 871 9.18 1.45 7.04
N GLU A 872 8.04 1.89 7.53
CA GLU A 872 7.16 2.82 6.83
C GLU A 872 6.91 4.06 7.69
N ILE A 873 6.89 5.22 7.03
CA ILE A 873 6.50 6.49 7.65
C ILE A 873 5.21 6.92 6.95
N THR A 874 4.12 6.92 7.70
CA THR A 874 2.75 7.07 7.21
C THR A 874 2.00 8.04 8.13
N ASP A 875 1.07 8.84 7.60
CA ASP A 875 0.12 9.61 8.43
C ASP A 875 -0.91 8.61 8.99
N LEU A 876 -0.73 8.20 10.25
CA LEU A 876 -1.59 7.21 10.92
C LEU A 876 -2.84 7.90 11.51
N PRO A 877 -3.98 7.19 11.63
CA PRO A 877 -5.22 7.80 12.12
C PRO A 877 -5.18 8.17 13.61
N ASP A 878 -5.99 9.19 13.95
CA ASP A 878 -6.36 9.65 15.28
C ASP A 878 -5.22 9.81 16.31
N ASP A 879 -4.92 8.75 17.07
CA ASP A 879 -4.04 8.79 18.25
C ASP A 879 -2.87 7.79 18.18
N LEU A 880 -2.66 7.14 17.03
CA LEU A 880 -1.60 6.15 16.82
C LEU A 880 -0.20 6.79 16.70
N LEU A 881 0.81 6.04 17.12
CA LEU A 881 2.24 6.38 17.06
C LEU A 881 3.06 5.36 16.26
N GLY A 882 2.67 4.08 16.33
CA GLY A 882 3.31 2.98 15.63
C GLY A 882 2.34 1.79 15.46
N LEU A 883 2.65 0.93 14.50
CA LEU A 883 1.91 -0.31 14.20
C LEU A 883 2.83 -1.36 13.55
N ALA A 884 3.08 -2.46 14.26
CA ALA A 884 3.71 -3.66 13.71
C ALA A 884 2.67 -4.59 13.05
N TRP A 885 2.89 -5.01 11.79
CA TRP A 885 2.09 -6.03 11.11
C TRP A 885 2.95 -6.90 10.18
N GLY A 886 2.90 -8.23 10.35
CA GLY A 886 3.67 -9.20 9.55
C GLY A 886 5.20 -9.00 9.61
N GLN A 887 5.76 -8.27 8.64
CA GLN A 887 7.18 -7.86 8.60
C GLN A 887 7.37 -6.33 8.45
N THR A 888 6.32 -5.54 8.64
CA THR A 888 6.34 -4.07 8.50
C THR A 888 6.05 -3.40 9.84
N ILE A 889 6.90 -2.45 10.24
CA ILE A 889 6.55 -1.46 11.25
C ILE A 889 6.20 -0.16 10.54
N GLN A 890 4.96 0.31 10.69
CA GLN A 890 4.58 1.67 10.38
C GLN A 890 4.82 2.57 11.59
N ILE A 891 5.32 3.79 11.37
CA ILE A 891 5.50 4.83 12.37
C ILE A 891 4.77 6.08 11.88
N ASP A 892 4.07 6.76 12.78
CA ASP A 892 3.33 7.97 12.39
C ASP A 892 4.27 9.09 11.89
N ILE A 893 3.84 9.87 10.91
CA ILE A 893 4.65 10.92 10.31
C ILE A 893 4.85 12.13 11.23
N ASN A 894 3.93 12.40 12.17
CA ASN A 894 3.91 13.64 12.96
C ASN A 894 3.69 13.44 14.49
N ALA A 895 3.70 12.19 14.95
CA ALA A 895 3.37 11.73 16.29
C ALA A 895 1.98 12.20 16.78
N ALA A 896 0.92 11.95 16.00
CA ALA A 896 -0.46 12.37 16.28
C ALA A 896 -0.60 13.88 16.60
N GLY A 897 0.21 14.71 15.93
CA GLY A 897 0.29 16.16 16.09
C GLY A 897 1.20 16.66 17.23
N TYR A 898 1.80 15.76 18.01
CA TYR A 898 2.67 16.13 19.14
C TYR A 898 4.13 16.35 18.71
N GLY A 899 4.55 15.77 17.58
CA GLY A 899 5.90 15.85 17.03
C GLY A 899 6.89 14.90 17.69
N TRP A 900 7.74 14.29 16.88
CA TRP A 900 8.78 13.37 17.36
C TRP A 900 9.92 14.08 18.08
N PHE A 901 10.36 13.49 19.20
CA PHE A 901 11.71 13.66 19.70
C PHE A 901 12.62 12.62 19.02
N VAL A 902 13.43 13.11 18.07
CA VAL A 902 14.47 12.34 17.39
C VAL A 902 15.77 12.52 18.17
N ASP A 903 16.20 11.46 18.86
CA ASP A 903 17.41 11.48 19.68
C ASP A 903 18.69 11.47 18.82
N SER A 904 19.59 12.42 19.06
CA SER A 904 20.89 12.50 18.35
C SER A 904 21.94 11.53 18.90
N THR A 905 21.72 11.02 20.12
CA THR A 905 22.56 10.08 20.86
C THR A 905 21.74 8.92 21.48
N PRO A 906 20.99 8.14 20.67
CA PRO A 906 20.00 7.14 21.11
C PRO A 906 20.57 5.90 21.85
N ASN A 907 21.85 5.93 22.19
CA ASN A 907 22.57 4.91 22.98
C ASN A 907 23.15 5.47 24.30
N LEU A 908 22.91 6.75 24.65
CA LEU A 908 23.50 7.41 25.82
C LEU A 908 22.48 7.93 26.86
N ASP A 909 21.23 8.18 26.45
CA ASP A 909 20.13 8.65 27.32
C ASP A 909 20.42 9.99 28.05
N GLU A 910 21.35 10.82 27.54
CA GLU A 910 21.81 12.06 28.20
C GLU A 910 20.73 13.16 28.26
N GLU A 911 19.73 13.08 27.39
CA GLU A 911 18.60 14.00 27.29
C GLU A 911 17.47 13.72 28.32
N PHE A 912 17.59 12.67 29.13
CA PHE A 912 16.59 12.20 30.10
C PHE A 912 17.15 12.09 31.53
N ASP A 913 16.28 12.23 32.54
CA ASP A 913 16.67 12.04 33.95
C ASP A 913 16.92 10.54 34.25
N PRO A 914 18.12 10.13 34.69
CA PRO A 914 18.46 8.71 34.86
C PRO A 914 17.71 7.95 35.97
N GLY A 915 16.85 8.63 36.75
CA GLY A 915 16.00 8.01 37.77
C GLY A 915 14.52 7.95 37.42
N THR A 916 14.08 8.63 36.35
CA THR A 916 12.67 8.75 35.98
C THR A 916 12.39 8.69 34.47
N LEU A 917 13.43 8.66 33.62
CA LEU A 917 13.36 8.67 32.16
C LEU A 917 12.45 9.75 31.57
N LYS A 918 12.34 10.89 32.27
CA LYS A 918 11.65 12.09 31.77
C LYS A 918 12.63 13.04 31.11
N GLY A 919 12.20 13.71 30.05
CA GLY A 919 13.00 14.69 29.33
C GLY A 919 13.59 15.78 30.23
N THR A 920 14.79 16.23 29.88
CA THR A 920 15.49 17.34 30.55
C THR A 920 15.69 18.56 29.64
N THR A 921 15.45 18.41 28.34
CA THR A 921 15.55 19.46 27.32
C THR A 921 14.16 19.91 26.87
N ALA A 922 14.06 21.03 26.14
CA ALA A 922 12.76 21.48 25.61
C ALA A 922 12.18 20.45 24.63
N ASP A 923 13.01 19.85 23.78
CA ASP A 923 12.56 18.91 22.77
C ASP A 923 12.27 17.52 23.35
N SER A 924 13.14 17.01 24.24
CA SER A 924 12.88 15.76 24.96
C SER A 924 11.79 15.86 26.03
N LEU A 925 11.27 17.04 26.36
CA LEU A 925 10.06 17.23 27.19
C LEU A 925 8.78 17.38 26.38
N GLY A 926 8.86 17.93 25.17
CA GLY A 926 7.69 18.34 24.40
C GLY A 926 7.36 17.46 23.19
N GLY A 927 8.17 16.44 22.90
CA GLY A 927 7.97 15.50 21.78
C GLY A 927 7.83 14.06 22.27
N VAL A 928 7.33 13.19 21.39
CA VAL A 928 7.16 11.75 21.64
C VAL A 928 8.49 11.03 21.38
N ASP A 929 8.93 10.15 22.28
CA ASP A 929 10.23 9.48 22.10
C ASP A 929 10.17 8.38 21.03
N LEU A 930 10.81 8.66 19.89
CA LEU A 930 10.85 7.73 18.75
C LEU A 930 11.60 6.43 19.08
N LEU A 931 12.57 6.48 20.01
CA LEU A 931 13.29 5.28 20.46
C LEU A 931 12.38 4.34 21.25
N THR A 932 11.57 4.88 22.16
CA THR A 932 10.57 4.11 22.91
C THR A 932 9.52 3.49 21.97
N THR A 933 9.03 4.25 21.00
CA THR A 933 8.08 3.76 19.99
C THR A 933 8.67 2.60 19.20
N LEU A 934 9.87 2.74 18.64
CA LEU A 934 10.51 1.66 17.90
C LEU A 934 10.85 0.44 18.77
N LEU A 935 11.23 0.63 20.03
CA LEU A 935 11.45 -0.48 20.96
C LEU A 935 10.14 -1.25 21.26
N HIS A 936 9.00 -0.56 21.32
CA HIS A 936 7.68 -1.16 21.52
C HIS A 936 7.30 -2.05 20.32
N GLU A 937 7.24 -1.49 19.11
CA GLU A 937 6.88 -2.23 17.88
C GLU A 937 7.84 -3.40 17.59
N LEU A 938 9.15 -3.23 17.86
CA LEU A 938 10.13 -4.31 17.73
C LEU A 938 9.97 -5.43 18.78
N SER A 939 9.31 -5.16 19.91
CA SER A 939 9.06 -6.18 20.94
C SER A 939 7.82 -7.02 20.60
N HIS A 940 6.79 -6.43 19.97
CA HIS A 940 5.67 -7.18 19.38
C HIS A 940 6.18 -8.17 18.32
N HIS A 941 7.10 -7.75 17.43
CA HIS A 941 7.77 -8.65 16.47
C HIS A 941 8.69 -9.72 17.10
N LEU A 942 8.89 -9.72 18.42
CA LEU A 942 9.54 -10.80 19.17
C LEU A 942 8.55 -11.68 19.96
N GLY A 943 7.24 -11.41 19.87
CA GLY A 943 6.19 -12.16 20.58
C GLY A 943 6.07 -11.75 22.06
N ALA A 944 6.01 -10.45 22.34
CA ALA A 944 5.72 -9.91 23.67
C ALA A 944 4.54 -8.93 23.61
N ASP A 945 3.52 -9.20 24.42
CA ASP A 945 2.23 -8.52 24.39
C ASP A 945 2.21 -7.19 25.16
N HIS A 946 1.09 -6.46 25.08
CA HIS A 946 0.87 -5.26 25.90
C HIS A 946 0.81 -5.56 27.42
N VAL A 947 1.11 -4.56 28.25
CA VAL A 947 1.21 -4.69 29.72
C VAL A 947 0.49 -3.57 30.48
N ASP A 948 -0.31 -3.97 31.47
CA ASP A 948 -1.06 -3.16 32.47
C ASP A 948 -0.19 -2.24 33.39
N ASP A 949 1.01 -1.82 32.98
CA ASP A 949 1.85 -0.87 33.72
C ASP A 949 2.20 0.33 32.82
N PRO A 950 1.58 1.52 33.02
CA PRO A 950 1.80 2.70 32.17
C PRO A 950 3.20 3.31 32.27
N THR A 951 4.12 2.70 33.03
CA THR A 951 5.55 3.04 33.03
C THR A 951 6.43 2.03 32.28
N HIS A 952 5.87 0.89 31.87
CA HIS A 952 6.54 -0.16 31.10
C HIS A 952 6.58 0.14 29.59
N LEU A 953 7.58 -0.43 28.89
CA LEU A 953 7.75 -0.22 27.44
C LEU A 953 6.49 -0.60 26.65
N LEU A 954 5.93 -1.78 26.95
CA LEU A 954 4.78 -2.36 26.26
C LEU A 954 3.42 -1.92 26.81
N ALA A 955 3.30 -0.76 27.46
CA ALA A 955 1.97 -0.20 27.71
C ALA A 955 1.36 0.40 26.44
N GLU A 956 0.05 0.23 26.25
CA GLU A 956 -0.75 0.69 25.09
C GLU A 956 -0.53 2.16 24.68
N THR A 957 -0.12 3.02 25.63
CA THR A 957 -0.06 4.48 25.46
C THR A 957 1.27 5.07 25.94
N LEU A 958 1.85 6.01 25.18
CA LEU A 958 3.10 6.72 25.45
C LEU A 958 2.87 8.24 25.53
N ALA A 959 3.27 8.89 26.62
CA ALA A 959 3.10 10.34 26.77
C ALA A 959 4.30 11.13 26.22
N PRO A 960 4.11 12.38 25.75
CA PRO A 960 5.20 13.28 25.39
C PRO A 960 6.24 13.42 26.53
N GLY A 961 7.51 13.36 26.15
CA GLY A 961 8.65 13.52 27.03
C GLY A 961 8.90 12.40 28.05
N GLN A 962 8.33 11.22 27.82
CA GLN A 962 8.73 9.97 28.48
C GLN A 962 9.63 9.15 27.53
N ARG A 963 10.71 8.57 28.06
CA ARG A 963 11.37 7.40 27.47
C ARG A 963 11.07 6.17 28.31
N ARG A 964 10.87 5.01 27.69
CA ARG A 964 10.74 3.72 28.35
C ARG A 964 11.70 2.72 27.70
N LEU A 965 12.19 1.78 28.50
CA LEU A 965 13.24 0.83 28.11
C LEU A 965 12.96 -0.51 28.78
N LEU A 966 13.23 -1.62 28.08
CA LEU A 966 13.26 -2.95 28.70
C LEU A 966 14.42 -3.05 29.70
N SER A 967 14.12 -3.55 30.90
CA SER A 967 15.14 -4.02 31.83
C SER A 967 15.35 -5.54 31.69
N PRO A 968 16.47 -6.08 32.21
CA PRO A 968 16.65 -7.53 32.32
C PRO A 968 15.61 -8.22 33.23
N GLU A 969 14.89 -7.49 34.08
CA GLU A 969 13.84 -8.04 34.96
C GLU A 969 12.46 -8.11 34.26
N ASP A 970 12.31 -7.44 33.11
CA ASP A 970 11.11 -7.50 32.27
C ASP A 970 11.20 -8.67 31.26
N LEU A 971 12.40 -9.01 30.78
CA LEU A 971 12.61 -10.15 29.86
C LEU A 971 12.04 -11.46 30.42
N ASP A 972 12.39 -11.80 31.67
CA ASP A 972 11.92 -13.00 32.40
C ASP A 972 10.37 -13.04 32.59
N ARG A 973 9.66 -11.98 32.21
CA ARG A 973 8.21 -11.82 32.37
C ARG A 973 7.45 -11.73 31.04
N LEU A 974 8.12 -11.28 29.98
CA LEU A 974 7.55 -11.11 28.63
C LEU A 974 7.85 -12.31 27.74
N PHE A 975 9.08 -12.84 27.79
CA PHE A 975 9.52 -13.94 26.95
C PHE A 975 9.65 -15.19 27.81
N SER A 976 8.71 -16.13 27.67
CA SER A 976 8.72 -17.39 28.43
C SER A 976 9.98 -18.23 28.16
N GLU A 977 10.36 -19.12 29.09
CA GLU A 977 11.66 -19.83 29.09
C GLU A 977 11.99 -20.58 27.77
N ASP A 978 10.98 -20.95 26.97
CA ASP A 978 11.16 -21.67 25.71
C ASP A 978 11.76 -20.79 24.57
N VAL A 979 11.59 -19.46 24.59
CA VAL A 979 12.15 -18.54 23.56
C VAL A 979 13.69 -18.57 23.55
N LEU A 980 14.32 -18.88 24.69
CA LEU A 980 15.77 -18.96 24.85
C LEU A 980 16.37 -20.33 24.49
N LEU A 981 15.55 -21.33 24.14
CA LEU A 981 16.00 -22.72 23.98
C LEU A 981 16.32 -23.12 22.53
N ASP A 982 15.58 -22.61 21.54
CA ASP A 982 15.67 -23.11 20.16
C ASP A 982 16.90 -22.57 19.39
N SER A 983 17.48 -21.44 19.81
CA SER A 983 18.62 -20.82 19.13
C SER A 983 19.99 -21.47 19.38
N ILE A 984 20.04 -22.68 19.95
CA ILE A 984 21.28 -23.40 20.31
C ILE A 984 21.42 -24.76 19.59
N LEU A 985 20.37 -25.29 18.94
CA LEU A 985 20.39 -26.61 18.31
C LEU A 985 19.72 -26.72 16.92
N ASN A 986 20.18 -25.94 15.94
CA ASN A 986 20.26 -26.36 14.52
C ASN A 986 21.40 -25.63 13.78
#